data_AF-C4YSK0-F1
#
_entry.id   AF-C4YSK0-F1
#
_cell.length_a   1.000
_cell.length_b   1.000
_cell.length_c   1.000
_cell.angle_alpha   90.00
_cell.angle_beta   90.00
_cell.angle_gamma   90.00
#
_symmetry.space_group_name_H-M   'P 1'
#
loop_
_entity.id
_entity.type
_entity.pdbx_description
1 polymer ?
#
loop_
_entity_poly.entity_id
_entity_poly.type
_entity_poly.pdbx_seq_one_letter_code
_entity_poly.pdbx_strand_id
1 'polypeptide(L)'
;MNVLKLQKKYPVLDQSDLFSIIEDFRAIDLDDKGWVEKKDVINAVSKKGEYSYDQARETLKQVDVDASGHVELDDYVQLMAILKEDSSSATPPPPSSTISGNSATSPSVVSPKFKKPPPPIPTANSKNKTFLGGKTSGTTHTINDEERTEFTRHINSVLAGDPEIGDRLPFDTETFQIFDECRDGLVLSKLINDSVPDTIDTRVLNLPKPKKTLNNFQMSENANIVINSAKAIGCVVVNVHSEDIIDGKEHLILGLIWQIIRRGLLSKVDIKYHPELYRLLEDDETLEQFLRLPPEQILLRWFNYHLKNAGSQRRVTNFSKDVSDGENYTVLLHQLQPEYCDLSPLKTSDLLTRAEQVLTNADKIGCRKYLTPNSLVSGNPKLNLAFVAHLFNTHPGLQPIEEHENIEIEEFDAEGEREARVFTLWLNSLDVDPPVVSLFEDLKDGLVLLQAYDKVLPGSVSWKHVNKKNNGEVSRFKALENTNYGVEIGKANGFSLVGIEGSDIVDGNKLLTLGLVWQLMRRNIVNTLADLGKGGHNLSDADILKWANQQVSKGGKSSNVRSFSDSSLSNGVFLLDVLNGLKPGYVDYDLVYTGNSDEEKYANAKLAISIARKLGALIWLVPEDINEVRSRLILSFVGSLMAVSEK
;
A
#
# COMPACT_ATOMS: atom_id res chain seq x y z
N MET A 1 -41.66 -22.42 3.11
CA MET A 1 -41.60 -22.03 1.67
C MET A 1 -42.17 -23.15 0.80
N ASN A 2 -42.66 -22.84 -0.40
CA ASN A 2 -43.28 -23.81 -1.29
C ASN A 2 -42.27 -24.21 -2.39
N VAL A 3 -41.76 -25.46 -2.36
CA VAL A 3 -40.78 -25.99 -3.33
C VAL A 3 -41.24 -25.78 -4.78
N LEU A 4 -42.55 -25.83 -5.03
CA LEU A 4 -43.14 -25.53 -6.35
C LEU A 4 -42.96 -24.08 -6.82
N LYS A 5 -42.75 -23.11 -5.91
CA LYS A 5 -42.45 -21.72 -6.28
C LYS A 5 -40.99 -21.56 -6.69
N LEU A 6 -40.06 -22.15 -5.94
CA LEU A 6 -38.63 -22.14 -6.27
C LEU A 6 -38.36 -22.87 -7.59
N GLN A 7 -39.00 -24.03 -7.81
CA GLN A 7 -38.89 -24.76 -9.08
C GLN A 7 -39.40 -23.97 -10.29
N LYS A 8 -40.42 -23.13 -10.11
CA LYS A 8 -40.88 -22.22 -11.18
C LYS A 8 -39.91 -21.07 -11.44
N LYS A 9 -39.18 -20.63 -10.42
CA LYS A 9 -38.21 -19.53 -10.50
C LYS A 9 -36.87 -20.00 -11.07
N TYR A 10 -36.45 -21.23 -10.76
CA TYR A 10 -35.20 -21.84 -11.20
C TYR A 10 -35.47 -23.20 -11.88
N PRO A 11 -35.86 -23.22 -13.17
CA PRO A 11 -36.29 -24.43 -13.88
C PRO A 11 -35.19 -25.48 -14.09
N VAL A 12 -33.92 -25.07 -13.97
CA VAL A 12 -32.75 -25.96 -14.09
C VAL A 12 -32.62 -26.94 -12.92
N LEU A 13 -33.28 -26.64 -11.79
CA LEU A 13 -33.29 -27.47 -10.59
C LEU A 13 -34.57 -28.32 -10.56
N ASP A 14 -34.40 -29.64 -10.49
CA ASP A 14 -35.53 -30.54 -10.28
C ASP A 14 -35.96 -30.56 -8.80
N GLN A 15 -37.04 -31.30 -8.49
CA GLN A 15 -37.52 -31.36 -7.11
C GLN A 15 -36.51 -32.02 -6.16
N SER A 16 -35.76 -33.02 -6.63
CA SER A 16 -34.77 -33.70 -5.81
C SER A 16 -33.56 -32.81 -5.52
N ASP A 17 -33.10 -32.04 -6.51
CA ASP A 17 -32.08 -31.01 -6.35
C ASP A 17 -32.49 -29.98 -5.29
N LEU A 18 -33.72 -29.47 -5.38
CA LEU A 18 -34.26 -28.47 -4.45
C LEU A 18 -34.33 -29.01 -3.02
N PHE A 19 -34.70 -30.28 -2.82
CA PHE A 19 -34.70 -30.87 -1.48
C PHE A 19 -33.29 -31.00 -0.91
N SER A 20 -32.32 -31.44 -1.72
CA SER A 20 -30.91 -31.50 -1.32
C SER A 20 -30.40 -30.11 -0.95
N ILE A 21 -30.59 -29.11 -1.82
CA ILE A 21 -30.10 -27.73 -1.61
C ILE A 21 -30.70 -27.12 -0.34
N ILE A 22 -31.97 -27.38 -0.03
CA ILE A 22 -32.60 -26.90 1.21
C ILE A 22 -31.99 -27.59 2.44
N GLU A 23 -31.71 -28.90 2.36
CA GLU A 23 -31.04 -29.63 3.44
C GLU A 23 -29.61 -29.12 3.66
N ASP A 24 -28.90 -28.84 2.57
CA ASP A 24 -27.55 -28.28 2.60
C ASP A 24 -27.54 -26.90 3.27
N PHE A 25 -28.48 -26.03 2.92
CA PHE A 25 -28.60 -24.72 3.54
C PHE A 25 -28.84 -24.83 5.05
N ARG A 26 -29.72 -25.75 5.48
CA ARG A 26 -29.99 -26.02 6.90
C ARG A 26 -28.78 -26.59 7.65
N ALA A 27 -27.93 -27.35 6.97
CA ALA A 27 -26.69 -27.86 7.56
C ALA A 27 -25.67 -26.75 7.84
N ILE A 28 -25.78 -25.61 7.14
CA ILE A 28 -24.92 -24.44 7.34
C ILE A 28 -25.57 -23.45 8.33
N ASP A 29 -26.89 -23.25 8.25
CA ASP A 29 -27.68 -22.45 9.20
C ASP A 29 -27.97 -23.21 10.51
N LEU A 30 -26.91 -23.54 11.26
CA LEU A 30 -26.99 -24.34 12.49
C LEU A 30 -27.89 -23.73 13.59
N ASP A 31 -28.12 -22.43 13.54
CA ASP A 31 -28.89 -21.68 14.53
C ASP A 31 -30.34 -21.38 14.04
N ASP A 32 -30.79 -21.92 12.88
CA ASP A 32 -32.11 -21.67 12.26
C ASP A 32 -32.44 -20.16 12.12
N LYS A 33 -31.45 -19.34 11.75
CA LYS A 33 -31.59 -17.88 11.58
C LYS A 33 -32.37 -17.51 10.31
N GLY A 34 -32.44 -18.41 9.35
CA GLY A 34 -33.00 -18.19 8.02
C GLY A 34 -32.01 -17.59 7.01
N TRP A 35 -30.76 -17.38 7.41
CA TRP A 35 -29.70 -16.76 6.60
C TRP A 35 -28.31 -17.21 7.06
N VAL A 36 -27.33 -17.13 6.16
CA VAL A 36 -25.94 -17.57 6.38
C VAL A 36 -24.94 -16.53 5.85
N GLU A 37 -23.77 -16.42 6.47
CA GLU A 37 -22.69 -15.54 5.98
C GLU A 37 -22.11 -16.02 4.64
N LYS A 38 -21.75 -15.10 3.73
CA LYS A 38 -21.17 -15.45 2.39
C LYS A 38 -19.99 -16.41 2.49
N LYS A 39 -19.11 -16.19 3.48
CA LYS A 39 -17.91 -17.01 3.70
C LYS A 39 -18.28 -18.47 3.98
N ASP A 40 -19.28 -18.70 4.83
CA ASP A 40 -19.73 -20.04 5.20
C ASP A 40 -20.37 -20.75 4.01
N VAL A 41 -21.11 -20.02 3.18
CA VAL A 41 -21.67 -20.52 1.92
C VAL A 41 -20.58 -20.97 0.95
N ILE A 42 -19.58 -20.12 0.68
CA ILE A 42 -18.47 -20.44 -0.24
C ILE A 42 -17.70 -21.67 0.26
N ASN A 43 -17.38 -21.70 1.57
CA ASN A 43 -16.69 -22.83 2.19
C ASN A 43 -17.52 -24.12 2.11
N ALA A 44 -18.81 -24.06 2.37
CA ALA A 44 -19.68 -25.23 2.32
C ALA A 44 -19.83 -25.80 0.91
N VAL A 45 -20.02 -24.93 -0.09
CA VAL A 45 -20.09 -25.32 -1.51
C VAL A 45 -18.76 -25.93 -1.96
N SER A 46 -17.64 -25.30 -1.60
CA SER A 46 -16.32 -25.81 -1.97
C SER A 46 -15.98 -27.14 -1.28
N LYS A 47 -16.39 -27.33 -0.02
CA LYS A 47 -16.10 -28.54 0.77
C LYS A 47 -16.80 -29.79 0.24
N LYS A 48 -17.92 -29.63 -0.47
CA LYS A 48 -18.59 -30.74 -1.16
C LYS A 48 -17.79 -31.29 -2.35
N GLY A 49 -16.87 -30.49 -2.90
CA GLY A 49 -16.00 -30.87 -4.00
C GLY A 49 -16.64 -30.79 -5.39
N GLU A 50 -17.92 -30.40 -5.50
CA GLU A 50 -18.62 -30.24 -6.79
C GLU A 50 -18.19 -28.97 -7.52
N TYR A 51 -17.85 -27.90 -6.77
CA TYR A 51 -17.43 -26.60 -7.29
C TYR A 51 -16.23 -26.08 -6.50
N SER A 52 -15.35 -25.30 -7.13
CA SER A 52 -14.21 -24.69 -6.44
C SER A 52 -14.63 -23.46 -5.60
N TYR A 53 -13.79 -23.07 -4.63
CA TYR A 53 -13.96 -21.84 -3.86
C TYR A 53 -14.17 -20.63 -4.77
N ASP A 54 -13.33 -20.49 -5.79
CA ASP A 54 -13.36 -19.35 -6.71
C ASP A 54 -14.60 -19.35 -7.62
N GLN A 55 -15.08 -20.53 -8.04
CA GLN A 55 -16.33 -20.65 -8.78
C GLN A 55 -17.51 -20.19 -7.92
N ALA A 56 -17.63 -20.73 -6.70
CA ALA A 56 -18.69 -20.34 -5.77
C ALA A 56 -18.63 -18.84 -5.45
N ARG A 57 -17.43 -18.29 -5.23
CA ARG A 57 -17.20 -16.87 -4.95
C ARG A 57 -17.61 -15.98 -6.12
N GLU A 58 -17.21 -16.31 -7.35
CA GLU A 58 -17.52 -15.51 -8.52
C GLU A 58 -19.02 -15.57 -8.87
N THR A 59 -19.64 -16.74 -8.75
CA THR A 59 -21.08 -16.88 -8.97
C THR A 59 -21.88 -16.09 -7.93
N LEU A 60 -21.42 -16.04 -6.67
CA LEU A 60 -22.09 -15.28 -5.62
C LEU A 60 -22.06 -13.76 -5.85
N LYS A 61 -21.12 -13.24 -6.66
CA LYS A 61 -21.14 -11.83 -7.11
C LYS A 61 -22.29 -11.53 -8.07
N GLN A 62 -22.85 -12.56 -8.73
CA GLN A 62 -23.97 -12.45 -9.67
C GLN A 62 -25.33 -12.62 -8.98
N VAL A 63 -25.33 -13.06 -7.72
CA VAL A 63 -26.54 -13.19 -6.90
C VAL A 63 -26.76 -11.86 -6.17
N ASP A 64 -27.96 -11.31 -6.27
CA ASP A 64 -28.36 -10.09 -5.56
C ASP A 64 -28.54 -10.38 -4.06
N VAL A 65 -27.42 -10.56 -3.36
CA VAL A 65 -27.40 -10.66 -1.90
C VAL A 65 -27.69 -9.27 -1.32
N ASP A 66 -28.53 -9.21 -0.29
CA ASP A 66 -28.93 -7.95 0.31
C ASP A 66 -27.73 -7.14 0.87
N ALA A 67 -27.98 -5.86 1.21
CA ALA A 67 -26.94 -4.98 1.74
C ALA A 67 -26.38 -5.42 3.10
N SER A 68 -27.00 -6.41 3.76
CA SER A 68 -26.51 -6.98 5.02
C SER A 68 -25.40 -8.01 4.79
N GLY A 69 -25.24 -8.50 3.56
CA GLY A 69 -24.24 -9.50 3.21
C GLY A 69 -24.64 -10.92 3.62
N HIS A 70 -25.86 -11.13 4.09
CA HIS A 70 -26.38 -12.45 4.43
C HIS A 70 -26.99 -13.13 3.21
N VAL A 71 -26.66 -14.40 3.01
CA VAL A 71 -27.23 -15.24 1.97
C VAL A 71 -28.48 -15.92 2.53
N GLU A 72 -29.64 -15.56 2.01
CA GLU A 72 -30.89 -16.26 2.34
C GLU A 72 -31.02 -17.56 1.53
N LEU A 73 -32.02 -18.39 1.88
CA LEU A 73 -32.27 -19.64 1.16
C LEU A 73 -32.55 -19.42 -0.34
N ASP A 74 -33.25 -18.36 -0.72
CA ASP A 74 -33.56 -18.05 -2.13
C ASP A 74 -32.27 -17.69 -2.91
N ASP A 75 -31.37 -16.94 -2.27
CA ASP A 75 -30.05 -16.58 -2.82
C ASP A 75 -29.15 -17.81 -2.96
N TYR A 76 -29.16 -18.70 -1.97
CA TYR A 76 -28.41 -19.96 -2.02
C TYR A 76 -28.92 -20.88 -3.14
N VAL A 77 -30.24 -20.94 -3.34
CA VAL A 77 -30.85 -21.68 -4.46
C VAL A 77 -30.46 -21.04 -5.80
N GLN A 78 -30.43 -19.70 -5.89
CA GLN A 78 -29.97 -19.00 -7.09
C GLN A 78 -28.50 -19.30 -7.41
N LEU A 79 -27.63 -19.28 -6.39
CA LEU A 79 -26.21 -19.64 -6.52
C LEU A 79 -26.07 -21.04 -7.13
N MET A 80 -26.74 -22.04 -6.55
CA MET A 80 -26.67 -23.42 -7.02
C MET A 80 -27.26 -23.60 -8.42
N ALA A 81 -28.32 -22.84 -8.76
CA ALA A 81 -28.88 -22.84 -10.11
C ALA A 81 -27.87 -22.33 -11.15
N ILE A 82 -27.21 -21.20 -10.90
CA ILE A 82 -26.22 -20.64 -11.83
C ILE A 82 -25.00 -21.56 -11.95
N LEU A 83 -24.49 -22.11 -10.83
CA LEU A 83 -23.39 -23.08 -10.85
C LEU A 83 -23.74 -24.33 -11.68
N LYS A 84 -24.98 -24.82 -11.58
CA LYS A 84 -25.47 -25.95 -12.38
C LYS A 84 -25.59 -25.59 -13.86
N GLU A 85 -26.10 -24.40 -14.20
CA GLU A 85 -26.17 -23.90 -15.58
C GLU A 85 -24.77 -23.79 -16.21
N ASP A 86 -23.82 -23.16 -15.51
CA ASP A 86 -22.44 -23.00 -16.00
C ASP A 86 -21.76 -24.35 -16.22
N SER A 87 -21.94 -25.31 -15.31
CA SER A 87 -21.41 -26.67 -15.46
C SER A 87 -22.02 -27.45 -16.64
N SER A 88 -23.30 -27.19 -16.97
CA SER A 88 -24.00 -27.84 -18.09
C SER A 88 -23.63 -27.26 -19.47
N SER A 89 -23.03 -26.06 -19.50
CA SER A 89 -22.63 -25.36 -20.73
C SER A 89 -21.21 -25.70 -21.21
N ALA A 90 -20.41 -26.43 -20.42
CA ALA A 90 -19.04 -26.81 -20.73
C ALA A 90 -18.97 -28.07 -21.63
N THR A 91 -19.10 -27.91 -22.96
CA THR A 91 -18.76 -28.97 -23.93
C THR A 91 -17.24 -29.23 -24.01
N PRO A 92 -16.75 -30.48 -24.17
CA PRO A 92 -15.32 -30.76 -24.31
C PRO A 92 -14.76 -30.28 -25.65
N PRO A 93 -13.45 -29.98 -25.76
CA PRO A 93 -12.86 -29.48 -26.99
C PRO A 93 -12.87 -30.56 -28.09
N PRO A 94 -13.11 -30.21 -29.37
CA PRO A 94 -13.10 -31.18 -30.45
C PRO A 94 -11.67 -31.64 -30.75
N PRO A 95 -11.48 -32.90 -31.20
CA PRO A 95 -10.15 -33.41 -31.52
C PRO A 95 -9.58 -32.72 -32.77
N SER A 96 -8.29 -32.45 -32.72
CA SER A 96 -7.51 -31.86 -33.81
C SER A 96 -7.55 -32.72 -35.08
N SER A 97 -8.08 -32.18 -36.17
CA SER A 97 -7.89 -32.73 -37.52
C SER A 97 -7.29 -31.68 -38.46
N THR A 98 -6.19 -32.07 -39.06
CA THR A 98 -5.36 -31.40 -40.06
C THR A 98 -6.02 -31.24 -41.44
N ILE A 99 -5.48 -30.28 -42.23
CA ILE A 99 -5.36 -30.24 -43.73
C ILE A 99 -6.13 -29.11 -44.48
N SER A 100 -5.32 -28.17 -44.98
CA SER A 100 -5.29 -27.43 -46.27
C SER A 100 -6.57 -26.91 -46.99
N GLY A 101 -6.50 -25.63 -47.38
CA GLY A 101 -6.36 -25.23 -48.79
C GLY A 101 -7.61 -24.97 -49.65
N ASN A 102 -7.71 -23.71 -50.07
CA ASN A 102 -8.23 -23.17 -51.34
C ASN A 102 -9.53 -22.33 -51.38
N SER A 103 -9.36 -21.27 -52.18
CA SER A 103 -10.12 -20.06 -52.51
C SER A 103 -11.33 -20.26 -53.43
N ALA A 104 -12.34 -19.37 -53.36
CA ALA A 104 -12.71 -18.43 -54.45
C ALA A 104 -14.09 -17.72 -54.27
N THR A 105 -14.08 -16.40 -54.53
CA THR A 105 -15.07 -15.54 -55.25
C THR A 105 -16.45 -15.12 -54.66
N SER A 106 -16.62 -13.79 -54.66
CA SER A 106 -17.76 -12.87 -54.36
C SER A 106 -18.87 -12.86 -55.46
N PRO A 107 -20.02 -12.10 -55.38
CA PRO A 107 -20.12 -10.66 -55.04
C PRO A 107 -21.38 -10.12 -54.26
N SER A 108 -21.09 -9.10 -53.43
CA SER A 108 -21.67 -7.74 -53.30
C SER A 108 -23.18 -7.42 -53.38
N VAL A 109 -23.75 -6.85 -52.28
CA VAL A 109 -24.75 -5.75 -52.26
C VAL A 109 -24.44 -4.78 -51.10
N VAL A 110 -24.85 -3.51 -51.21
CA VAL A 110 -24.18 -2.28 -50.74
C VAL A 110 -24.88 -1.56 -49.55
N SER A 111 -24.11 -1.28 -48.48
CA SER A 111 -24.08 -0.10 -47.54
C SER A 111 -25.27 0.28 -46.60
N PRO A 112 -25.08 1.11 -45.51
CA PRO A 112 -23.87 1.80 -45.03
C PRO A 112 -23.50 1.69 -43.51
N LYS A 113 -22.18 1.73 -43.31
CA LYS A 113 -21.26 2.09 -42.19
C LYS A 113 -21.77 2.78 -40.89
N PHE A 114 -21.34 2.21 -39.75
CA PHE A 114 -20.64 2.91 -38.65
C PHE A 114 -19.42 2.05 -38.21
N LYS A 115 -18.21 2.62 -38.18
CA LYS A 115 -16.94 1.89 -37.90
C LYS A 115 -16.59 1.93 -36.40
N LYS A 116 -16.49 0.76 -35.75
CA LYS A 116 -15.68 0.54 -34.53
C LYS A 116 -14.23 0.22 -34.93
N PRO A 117 -13.21 0.58 -34.12
CA PRO A 117 -11.82 0.18 -34.38
C PRO A 117 -11.64 -1.34 -34.19
N PRO A 118 -10.72 -1.98 -34.93
CA PRO A 118 -10.49 -3.42 -34.84
C PRO A 118 -9.79 -3.80 -33.52
N PRO A 119 -10.03 -5.01 -32.97
CA PRO A 119 -9.33 -5.49 -31.78
C PRO A 119 -7.84 -5.75 -32.08
N PRO A 120 -6.95 -5.59 -31.09
CA PRO A 120 -5.51 -5.81 -31.27
C PRO A 120 -5.19 -7.29 -31.50
N ILE A 121 -4.20 -7.52 -32.34
CA ILE A 121 -3.64 -8.82 -32.70
C ILE A 121 -2.98 -9.46 -31.45
N PRO A 122 -3.22 -10.74 -31.14
CA PRO A 122 -2.60 -11.39 -29.98
C PRO A 122 -1.09 -11.55 -30.20
N THR A 123 -0.28 -10.98 -29.31
CA THR A 123 1.15 -11.31 -29.18
C THR A 123 1.33 -12.38 -28.09
N ALA A 124 2.46 -13.11 -28.15
CA ALA A 124 2.71 -14.39 -27.47
C ALA A 124 2.67 -14.40 -25.91
N ASN A 125 2.33 -13.29 -25.24
CA ASN A 125 2.32 -13.14 -23.77
C ASN A 125 0.96 -13.39 -23.09
N SER A 126 0.06 -14.17 -23.70
CA SER A 126 -1.34 -14.29 -23.25
C SER A 126 -1.67 -15.57 -22.47
N LYS A 127 -0.69 -16.42 -22.14
CA LYS A 127 -0.97 -17.76 -21.58
C LYS A 127 -1.26 -17.83 -20.07
N ASN A 128 -0.90 -16.81 -19.28
CA ASN A 128 -1.12 -16.79 -17.82
C ASN A 128 -1.99 -15.60 -17.34
N LYS A 129 -3.01 -15.21 -18.13
CA LYS A 129 -3.90 -14.10 -17.76
C LYS A 129 -5.33 -14.60 -17.61
N THR A 130 -5.81 -14.65 -16.37
CA THR A 130 -7.21 -14.92 -16.07
C THR A 130 -8.01 -13.64 -16.32
N PHE A 131 -8.94 -13.68 -17.28
CA PHE A 131 -9.79 -12.54 -17.63
C PHE A 131 -11.13 -12.65 -16.90
N LEU A 132 -11.48 -11.66 -16.07
CA LEU A 132 -12.81 -11.56 -15.46
C LEU A 132 -13.61 -10.41 -16.07
N GLY A 133 -14.79 -10.74 -16.63
CA GLY A 133 -15.73 -9.77 -17.18
C GLY A 133 -16.92 -9.57 -16.25
N GLY A 134 -16.91 -8.51 -15.44
CA GLY A 134 -18.08 -8.06 -14.66
C GLY A 134 -18.82 -6.93 -15.39
N LYS A 135 -20.13 -7.07 -15.56
CA LYS A 135 -21.01 -6.01 -16.07
C LYS A 135 -21.32 -4.98 -14.96
N THR A 136 -20.35 -4.14 -14.62
CA THR A 136 -20.54 -2.76 -14.14
C THR A 136 -19.17 -2.11 -13.94
N SER A 137 -18.93 -1.02 -14.66
CA SER A 137 -17.74 -0.15 -14.58
C SER A 137 -16.41 -0.72 -15.11
N GLY A 138 -16.33 -0.90 -16.43
CA GLY A 138 -15.43 -0.08 -17.24
C GLY A 138 -13.90 -0.13 -17.08
N THR A 139 -13.25 -1.09 -16.42
CA THR A 139 -11.81 -1.42 -16.64
C THR A 139 -11.50 -2.85 -16.18
N THR A 140 -11.01 -3.73 -17.06
CA THR A 140 -10.60 -5.10 -16.71
C THR A 140 -9.20 -5.06 -16.09
N HIS A 141 -9.08 -5.19 -14.77
CA HIS A 141 -7.78 -5.30 -14.10
C HIS A 141 -7.38 -6.79 -14.01
N THR A 142 -6.27 -7.16 -14.64
CA THR A 142 -5.73 -8.53 -14.58
C THR A 142 -4.90 -8.69 -13.30
N ILE A 143 -5.18 -9.73 -12.52
CA ILE A 143 -4.39 -10.11 -11.35
C ILE A 143 -3.27 -11.04 -11.78
N ASN A 144 -2.09 -10.87 -11.18
CA ASN A 144 -0.97 -11.77 -11.39
C ASN A 144 -1.05 -12.89 -10.34
N ASP A 145 -1.37 -14.10 -10.78
CA ASP A 145 -1.59 -15.24 -9.90
C ASP A 145 -0.32 -15.59 -9.10
N GLU A 146 0.87 -15.43 -9.68
CA GLU A 146 2.14 -15.66 -8.95
C GLU A 146 2.34 -14.66 -7.81
N GLU A 147 2.00 -13.38 -8.04
CA GLU A 147 2.05 -12.35 -7.00
C GLU A 147 1.07 -12.67 -5.87
N ARG A 148 -0.17 -13.05 -6.20
CA ARG A 148 -1.19 -13.46 -5.22
C ARG A 148 -0.68 -14.63 -4.37
N THR A 149 -0.21 -15.69 -5.00
CA THR A 149 0.27 -16.91 -4.32
C THR A 149 1.42 -16.59 -3.38
N GLU A 150 2.44 -15.86 -3.84
CA GLU A 150 3.64 -15.58 -3.04
C GLU A 150 3.40 -14.53 -1.94
N PHE A 151 2.56 -13.53 -2.17
CA PHE A 151 2.15 -12.61 -1.11
C PHE A 151 1.28 -13.31 -0.06
N THR A 152 0.40 -14.22 -0.46
CA THR A 152 -0.39 -15.04 0.48
C THR A 152 0.51 -15.94 1.33
N ARG A 153 1.51 -16.58 0.70
CA ARG A 153 2.54 -17.37 1.41
C ARG A 153 3.32 -16.53 2.41
N HIS A 154 3.70 -15.30 2.04
CA HIS A 154 4.37 -14.37 2.94
C HIS A 154 3.49 -14.01 4.13
N ILE A 155 2.23 -13.62 3.91
CA ILE A 155 1.26 -13.29 4.97
C ILE A 155 1.07 -14.47 5.93
N ASN A 156 0.87 -15.68 5.40
CA ASN A 156 0.76 -16.89 6.19
C ASN A 156 1.99 -17.14 7.07
N SER A 157 3.18 -16.78 6.60
CA SER A 157 4.43 -16.96 7.35
C SER A 157 4.63 -15.90 8.43
N VAL A 158 4.35 -14.63 8.15
CA VAL A 158 4.68 -13.53 9.09
C VAL A 158 3.59 -13.30 10.13
N LEU A 159 2.34 -13.63 9.81
CA LEU A 159 1.21 -13.49 10.73
C LEU A 159 0.87 -14.81 11.46
N ALA A 160 1.66 -15.86 11.27
CA ALA A 160 1.48 -17.14 11.95
C ALA A 160 1.50 -16.96 13.47
N GLY A 161 0.44 -17.43 14.14
CA GLY A 161 0.33 -17.36 15.60
C GLY A 161 -0.08 -15.99 16.15
N ASP A 162 -0.54 -15.05 15.29
CA ASP A 162 -1.10 -13.79 15.79
C ASP A 162 -2.34 -14.05 16.69
N PRO A 163 -2.45 -13.41 17.87
CA PRO A 163 -3.54 -13.68 18.82
C PRO A 163 -4.95 -13.34 18.32
N GLU A 164 -5.10 -12.43 17.36
CA GLU A 164 -6.40 -11.90 16.93
C GLU A 164 -6.88 -12.51 15.60
N ILE A 165 -5.95 -12.87 14.72
CA ILE A 165 -6.26 -13.45 13.39
C ILE A 165 -5.68 -14.84 13.16
N GLY A 166 -4.95 -15.41 14.12
CA GLY A 166 -4.25 -16.70 13.99
C GLY A 166 -5.18 -17.85 13.61
N ASP A 167 -6.41 -17.88 14.14
CA ASP A 167 -7.42 -18.90 13.83
C ASP A 167 -7.88 -18.89 12.36
N ARG A 168 -7.56 -17.84 11.60
CA ARG A 168 -7.90 -17.72 10.17
C ARG A 168 -6.77 -18.24 9.27
N LEU A 169 -5.58 -18.41 9.81
CA LEU A 169 -4.38 -18.79 9.06
C LEU A 169 -4.13 -20.30 9.17
N PRO A 170 -3.53 -20.93 8.15
CA PRO A 170 -3.10 -20.34 6.88
C PRO A 170 -4.25 -20.20 5.86
N PHE A 171 -4.17 -19.15 5.04
CA PHE A 171 -5.03 -19.00 3.85
C PHE A 171 -4.55 -19.93 2.73
N ASP A 172 -5.47 -20.42 1.91
CA ASP A 172 -5.14 -21.18 0.70
C ASP A 172 -4.44 -20.26 -0.33
N THR A 173 -3.27 -20.69 -0.83
CA THR A 173 -2.45 -19.91 -1.76
C THR A 173 -2.95 -19.96 -3.20
N GLU A 174 -3.84 -20.90 -3.52
CA GLU A 174 -4.33 -21.11 -4.89
C GLU A 174 -5.70 -20.47 -5.15
N THR A 175 -6.36 -19.95 -4.10
CA THR A 175 -7.70 -19.35 -4.18
C THR A 175 -7.69 -17.84 -3.96
N PHE A 176 -8.84 -17.20 -4.17
CA PHE A 176 -9.05 -15.78 -3.87
C PHE A 176 -9.39 -15.52 -2.39
N GLN A 177 -9.25 -16.51 -1.49
CA GLN A 177 -9.57 -16.38 -0.06
C GLN A 177 -8.89 -15.18 0.60
N ILE A 178 -7.62 -14.89 0.26
CA ILE A 178 -6.87 -13.75 0.81
C ILE A 178 -7.63 -12.42 0.70
N PHE A 179 -8.39 -12.21 -0.38
CA PHE A 179 -9.14 -10.97 -0.59
C PHE A 179 -10.36 -10.87 0.32
N ASP A 180 -11.00 -12.00 0.60
CA ASP A 180 -12.15 -12.06 1.50
C ASP A 180 -11.73 -11.87 2.97
N GLU A 181 -10.58 -12.42 3.35
CA GLU A 181 -10.00 -12.28 4.70
C GLU A 181 -9.47 -10.87 4.97
N CYS A 182 -9.15 -10.08 3.93
CA CYS A 182 -8.73 -8.69 4.05
C CYS A 182 -9.89 -7.70 4.26
N ARG A 183 -11.15 -8.10 4.03
CA ARG A 183 -12.30 -7.17 3.95
C ARG A 183 -12.56 -6.40 5.24
N ASP A 184 -12.25 -7.00 6.38
CA ASP A 184 -12.45 -6.39 7.70
C ASP A 184 -11.28 -5.51 8.17
N GLY A 185 -10.23 -5.40 7.35
CA GLY A 185 -9.05 -4.59 7.60
C GLY A 185 -8.05 -5.16 8.61
N LEU A 186 -8.34 -6.27 9.29
CA LEU A 186 -7.48 -6.79 10.35
C LEU A 186 -6.18 -7.38 9.79
N VAL A 187 -6.25 -8.22 8.75
CA VAL A 187 -5.07 -8.80 8.08
C VAL A 187 -4.13 -7.70 7.59
N LEU A 188 -4.67 -6.66 6.95
CA LEU A 188 -3.89 -5.54 6.43
C LEU A 188 -3.27 -4.69 7.56
N SER A 189 -4.00 -4.48 8.66
CA SER A 189 -3.48 -3.75 9.83
C SER A 189 -2.31 -4.49 10.48
N LYS A 190 -2.39 -5.82 10.59
CA LYS A 190 -1.31 -6.66 11.11
C LYS A 190 -0.11 -6.69 10.19
N LEU A 191 -0.34 -6.80 8.88
CA LEU A 191 0.74 -6.75 7.88
C LEU A 191 1.48 -5.40 7.89
N ILE A 192 0.78 -4.28 8.13
CA ILE A 192 1.40 -2.97 8.32
C ILE A 192 2.35 -2.97 9.51
N ASN A 193 1.92 -3.51 10.66
CA ASN A 193 2.75 -3.57 11.86
C ASN A 193 3.91 -4.57 11.74
N ASP A 194 3.78 -5.64 10.96
CA ASP A 194 4.90 -6.52 10.62
C ASP A 194 5.96 -5.78 9.78
N SER A 195 5.51 -5.03 8.77
CA SER A 195 6.40 -4.29 7.87
C SER A 195 7.05 -3.07 8.53
N VAL A 196 6.29 -2.33 9.35
CA VAL A 196 6.77 -1.18 10.12
C VAL A 196 6.16 -1.26 11.53
N PRO A 197 6.91 -1.79 12.51
CA PRO A 197 6.44 -1.93 13.89
C PRO A 197 5.90 -0.63 14.48
N ASP A 198 4.95 -0.76 15.40
CA ASP A 198 4.33 0.35 16.13
C ASP A 198 3.58 1.41 15.29
N THR A 199 3.28 1.11 14.03
CA THR A 199 2.51 2.02 13.16
C THR A 199 1.05 2.16 13.58
N ILE A 200 0.42 1.05 13.98
CA ILE A 200 -0.99 0.96 14.40
C ILE A 200 -1.07 0.44 15.83
N ASP A 201 -1.76 1.18 16.70
CA ASP A 201 -2.20 0.64 17.98
C ASP A 201 -3.36 -0.34 17.76
N THR A 202 -3.11 -1.65 17.87
CA THR A 202 -4.14 -2.65 17.55
C THR A 202 -5.37 -2.57 18.47
N ARG A 203 -5.26 -1.91 19.63
CA ARG A 203 -6.38 -1.72 20.56
C ARG A 203 -7.50 -0.85 20.00
N VAL A 204 -7.22 -0.04 18.97
CA VAL A 204 -8.26 0.79 18.31
C VAL A 204 -9.06 0.02 17.27
N LEU A 205 -8.57 -1.15 16.85
CA LEU A 205 -9.21 -1.96 15.81
C LEU A 205 -10.52 -2.55 16.36
N ASN A 206 -11.54 -2.55 15.52
CA ASN A 206 -12.75 -3.28 15.82
C ASN A 206 -12.49 -4.77 15.61
N LEU A 207 -12.68 -5.57 16.65
CA LEU A 207 -12.54 -7.03 16.61
C LEU A 207 -13.92 -7.70 16.56
N PRO A 208 -14.10 -8.78 15.78
CA PRO A 208 -15.33 -9.55 15.79
C PRO A 208 -15.57 -10.18 17.16
N LYS A 209 -16.83 -10.30 17.56
CA LYS A 209 -17.22 -11.01 18.79
C LYS A 209 -17.59 -12.46 18.45
N PRO A 210 -17.54 -13.40 19.40
CA PRO A 210 -17.99 -14.77 19.15
C PRO A 210 -19.39 -14.79 18.52
N LYS A 211 -19.52 -15.49 17.38
CA LYS A 211 -20.76 -15.57 16.57
C LYS A 211 -21.27 -14.25 15.97
N LYS A 212 -20.46 -13.20 15.93
CA LYS A 212 -20.84 -11.90 15.35
C LYS A 212 -19.72 -11.28 14.53
N THR A 213 -19.98 -11.19 13.22
CA THR A 213 -19.14 -10.48 12.24
C THR A 213 -19.17 -8.97 12.49
N LEU A 214 -18.17 -8.27 11.96
CA LEU A 214 -18.13 -6.81 12.00
C LEU A 214 -19.15 -6.26 11.01
N ASN A 215 -19.85 -5.20 11.42
CA ASN A 215 -20.73 -4.49 10.48
C ASN A 215 -19.91 -3.58 9.56
N ASN A 216 -20.52 -3.13 8.44
CA ASN A 216 -19.85 -2.29 7.45
C ASN A 216 -19.27 -0.99 8.05
N PHE A 217 -19.90 -0.42 9.08
CA PHE A 217 -19.38 0.77 9.74
C PHE A 217 -18.06 0.47 10.48
N GLN A 218 -18.02 -0.62 11.25
CA GLN A 218 -16.81 -1.07 11.95
C GLN A 218 -15.70 -1.47 10.98
N MET A 219 -16.05 -2.10 9.85
CA MET A 219 -15.10 -2.45 8.79
C MET A 219 -14.56 -1.19 8.10
N SER A 220 -15.40 -0.17 7.86
CA SER A 220 -14.96 1.12 7.30
C SER A 220 -13.98 1.84 8.22
N GLU A 221 -14.22 1.80 9.53
CA GLU A 221 -13.27 2.34 10.50
C GLU A 221 -11.90 1.62 10.48
N ASN A 222 -11.91 0.28 10.43
CA ASN A 222 -10.66 -0.49 10.30
C ASN A 222 -9.97 -0.18 8.96
N ALA A 223 -10.71 -0.11 7.86
CA ALA A 223 -10.18 0.23 6.55
C ALA A 223 -9.59 1.65 6.50
N ASN A 224 -10.18 2.63 7.20
CA ASN A 224 -9.61 3.96 7.36
C ASN A 224 -8.26 3.93 8.09
N ILE A 225 -8.13 3.12 9.15
CA ILE A 225 -6.85 2.91 9.85
C ILE A 225 -5.82 2.35 8.87
N VAL A 226 -6.17 1.32 8.10
CA VAL A 226 -5.29 0.67 7.11
C VAL A 226 -4.80 1.69 6.08
N ILE A 227 -5.72 2.41 5.43
CA ILE A 227 -5.40 3.34 4.33
C ILE A 227 -4.51 4.49 4.84
N ASN A 228 -4.89 5.11 5.96
CA ASN A 228 -4.15 6.25 6.50
C ASN A 228 -2.79 5.83 7.08
N SER A 229 -2.70 4.63 7.67
CA SER A 229 -1.43 4.09 8.16
C SER A 229 -0.50 3.69 7.03
N ALA A 230 -1.01 3.06 5.97
CA ALA A 230 -0.24 2.74 4.78
C ALA A 230 0.33 4.02 4.13
N LYS A 231 -0.48 5.07 3.98
CA LYS A 231 0.01 6.39 3.52
C LYS A 231 1.13 6.90 4.43
N ALA A 232 0.92 6.89 5.75
CA ALA A 232 1.88 7.42 6.72
C ALA A 232 3.25 6.70 6.72
N ILE A 233 3.31 5.42 6.33
CA ILE A 233 4.59 4.70 6.16
C ILE A 233 5.18 4.85 4.76
N GLY A 234 4.61 5.69 3.90
CA GLY A 234 5.10 6.00 2.56
C GLY A 234 4.62 5.05 1.47
N CYS A 235 3.55 4.26 1.70
CA CYS A 235 2.91 3.52 0.61
C CYS A 235 2.17 4.49 -0.32
N VAL A 236 2.31 4.27 -1.63
CA VAL A 236 1.57 5.02 -2.64
C VAL A 236 0.16 4.46 -2.76
N VAL A 237 -0.78 5.05 -2.01
CA VAL A 237 -2.19 4.63 -1.95
C VAL A 237 -3.05 5.67 -2.66
N VAL A 238 -3.14 5.54 -3.98
CA VAL A 238 -3.90 6.46 -4.85
C VAL A 238 -5.26 5.83 -5.17
N ASN A 239 -6.35 6.59 -4.99
CA ASN A 239 -7.73 6.18 -5.31
C ASN A 239 -8.22 4.91 -4.58
N VAL A 240 -7.66 4.58 -3.42
CA VAL A 240 -8.19 3.51 -2.55
C VAL A 240 -9.01 4.13 -1.43
N HIS A 241 -10.25 3.69 -1.31
CA HIS A 241 -11.25 4.11 -0.33
C HIS A 241 -11.63 2.93 0.58
N SER A 242 -12.35 3.21 1.67
CA SER A 242 -12.73 2.18 2.64
C SER A 242 -13.60 1.09 2.02
N GLU A 243 -14.49 1.49 1.12
CA GLU A 243 -15.41 0.64 0.36
C GLU A 243 -14.65 -0.32 -0.55
N ASP A 244 -13.50 0.08 -1.11
CA ASP A 244 -12.70 -0.77 -1.98
C ASP A 244 -12.14 -1.99 -1.22
N ILE A 245 -11.79 -1.82 0.05
CA ILE A 245 -11.33 -2.90 0.93
C ILE A 245 -12.53 -3.75 1.37
N ILE A 246 -13.63 -3.11 1.81
CA ILE A 246 -14.85 -3.80 2.27
C ILE A 246 -15.47 -4.64 1.14
N ASP A 247 -15.45 -4.16 -0.09
CA ASP A 247 -15.97 -4.87 -1.27
C ASP A 247 -15.03 -5.96 -1.75
N GLY A 248 -13.80 -6.03 -1.22
CA GLY A 248 -12.82 -7.04 -1.62
C GLY A 248 -12.27 -6.79 -3.02
N LYS A 249 -12.05 -5.53 -3.43
CA LYS A 249 -11.51 -5.21 -4.77
C LYS A 249 -10.08 -5.72 -4.91
N GLU A 250 -9.98 -6.89 -5.51
CA GLU A 250 -8.80 -7.75 -5.54
C GLU A 250 -7.52 -7.03 -6.03
N HIS A 251 -7.60 -6.27 -7.13
CA HIS A 251 -6.45 -5.54 -7.68
C HIS A 251 -5.94 -4.41 -6.76
N LEU A 252 -6.84 -3.74 -6.02
CA LEU A 252 -6.46 -2.68 -5.08
C LEU A 252 -5.87 -3.28 -3.80
N ILE A 253 -6.47 -4.36 -3.29
CA ILE A 253 -5.96 -5.08 -2.11
C ILE A 253 -4.59 -5.69 -2.42
N LEU A 254 -4.41 -6.35 -3.57
CA LEU A 254 -3.12 -6.92 -3.96
C LEU A 254 -2.05 -5.83 -4.15
N GLY A 255 -2.42 -4.70 -4.76
CA GLY A 255 -1.55 -3.54 -4.90
C GLY A 255 -1.13 -2.97 -3.55
N LEU A 256 -2.05 -2.86 -2.59
CA LEU A 256 -1.79 -2.39 -1.24
C LEU A 256 -0.89 -3.37 -0.46
N ILE A 257 -1.17 -4.67 -0.51
CA ILE A 257 -0.32 -5.73 0.08
C ILE A 257 1.12 -5.59 -0.43
N TRP A 258 1.30 -5.45 -1.75
CA TRP A 258 2.62 -5.24 -2.33
C TRP A 258 3.32 -4.00 -1.78
N GLN A 259 2.63 -2.85 -1.71
CA GLN A 259 3.23 -1.62 -1.21
C GLN A 259 3.68 -1.76 0.26
N ILE A 260 2.90 -2.46 1.09
CA ILE A 260 3.24 -2.73 2.49
C ILE A 260 4.47 -3.65 2.59
N ILE A 261 4.46 -4.79 1.89
CA ILE A 261 5.60 -5.74 1.85
C ILE A 261 6.87 -5.05 1.33
N ARG A 262 6.76 -4.29 0.23
CA ARG A 262 7.88 -3.53 -0.34
C ARG A 262 8.44 -2.56 0.69
N ARG A 263 7.59 -1.86 1.45
CA ARG A 263 8.06 -0.95 2.50
C ARG A 263 8.84 -1.69 3.59
N GLY A 264 8.32 -2.81 4.08
CA GLY A 264 9.00 -3.61 5.10
C GLY A 264 10.36 -4.14 4.64
N LEU A 265 10.43 -4.67 3.41
CA LEU A 265 11.66 -5.21 2.84
C LEU A 265 12.75 -4.15 2.61
N LEU A 266 12.36 -2.98 2.10
CA LEU A 266 13.30 -1.94 1.69
C LEU A 266 13.69 -1.00 2.83
N SER A 267 12.87 -0.87 3.88
CA SER A 267 13.20 -0.04 5.05
C SER A 267 14.46 -0.49 5.81
N LYS A 268 14.86 -1.74 5.63
CA LYS A 268 16.06 -2.33 6.23
C LYS A 268 17.31 -2.06 5.40
N VAL A 269 17.17 -1.68 4.13
CA VAL A 269 18.29 -1.34 3.23
C VAL A 269 18.71 0.10 3.50
N ASP A 270 19.30 0.33 4.67
CA ASP A 270 19.70 1.65 5.15
C ASP A 270 21.02 1.53 5.92
N ILE A 271 21.87 2.55 5.83
CA ILE A 271 23.20 2.56 6.46
C ILE A 271 23.12 2.48 7.98
N LYS A 272 22.00 2.91 8.58
CA LYS A 272 21.76 2.78 10.01
C LYS A 272 21.73 1.32 10.46
N TYR A 273 21.23 0.43 9.61
CA TYR A 273 21.17 -1.02 9.89
C TYR A 273 22.38 -1.76 9.29
N HIS A 274 22.89 -1.26 8.16
CA HIS A 274 24.02 -1.84 7.44
C HIS A 274 25.10 -0.77 7.17
N PRO A 275 25.90 -0.39 8.17
CA PRO A 275 27.01 0.56 7.98
C PRO A 275 27.92 0.16 6.82
N GLU A 276 28.13 -1.15 6.63
CA GLU A 276 28.91 -1.75 5.55
C GLU A 276 28.46 -1.37 4.13
N LEU A 277 27.26 -0.80 3.95
CA LEU A 277 26.83 -0.19 2.68
C LEU A 277 27.79 0.87 2.17
N TYR A 278 28.62 1.47 3.04
CA TYR A 278 29.69 2.36 2.62
C TYR A 278 30.64 1.76 1.56
N ARG A 279 30.80 0.43 1.55
CA ARG A 279 31.63 -0.28 0.55
C ARG A 279 31.07 -0.23 -0.87
N LEU A 280 29.83 0.25 -1.04
CA LEU A 280 29.16 0.39 -2.33
C LEU A 280 29.29 1.79 -2.94
N LEU A 281 29.99 2.72 -2.28
CA LEU A 281 30.28 4.03 -2.84
C LEU A 281 31.16 3.90 -4.10
N GLU A 282 30.84 4.71 -5.09
CA GLU A 282 31.67 4.87 -6.29
C GLU A 282 32.79 5.90 -6.03
N ASP A 283 33.90 5.82 -6.79
CA ASP A 283 35.13 6.59 -6.50
C ASP A 283 34.92 8.12 -6.54
N ASP A 284 33.89 8.61 -7.23
CA ASP A 284 33.54 10.02 -7.41
C ASP A 284 32.25 10.44 -6.69
N GLU A 285 31.74 9.59 -5.79
CA GLU A 285 30.49 9.81 -5.07
C GLU A 285 30.70 10.06 -3.58
N THR A 286 29.99 11.03 -3.02
CA THR A 286 29.95 11.29 -1.58
C THR A 286 28.98 10.35 -0.87
N LEU A 287 29.20 10.08 0.42
CA LEU A 287 28.25 9.31 1.23
C LEU A 287 26.84 9.94 1.21
N GLU A 288 26.75 11.27 1.23
CA GLU A 288 25.47 11.95 1.15
C GLU A 288 24.74 11.68 -0.17
N GLN A 289 25.45 11.61 -1.29
CA GLN A 289 24.88 11.24 -2.59
C GLN A 289 24.42 9.78 -2.60
N PHE A 290 25.19 8.87 -2.02
CA PHE A 290 24.83 7.46 -1.87
C PHE A 290 23.54 7.28 -1.04
N LEU A 291 23.42 7.98 0.09
CA LEU A 291 22.26 7.91 0.98
C LEU A 291 20.97 8.47 0.37
N ARG A 292 21.05 9.20 -0.74
CA ARG A 292 19.88 9.68 -1.50
C ARG A 292 19.30 8.62 -2.43
N LEU A 293 20.06 7.56 -2.72
CA LEU A 293 19.60 6.55 -3.65
C LEU A 293 18.39 5.83 -3.07
N PRO A 294 17.33 5.61 -3.88
CA PRO A 294 16.24 4.77 -3.43
C PRO A 294 16.79 3.35 -3.15
N PRO A 295 16.21 2.63 -2.18
CA PRO A 295 16.69 1.30 -1.79
C PRO A 295 16.88 0.32 -2.96
N GLU A 296 16.05 0.41 -4.00
CA GLU A 296 16.22 -0.42 -5.20
C GLU A 296 17.54 -0.18 -5.93
N GLN A 297 18.00 1.07 -5.99
CA GLN A 297 19.29 1.41 -6.60
C GLN A 297 20.47 0.95 -5.73
N ILE A 298 20.33 1.04 -4.41
CA ILE A 298 21.30 0.47 -3.46
C ILE A 298 21.40 -1.05 -3.68
N LEU A 299 20.28 -1.74 -3.80
CA LEU A 299 20.26 -3.19 -4.09
C LEU A 299 20.89 -3.52 -5.45
N LEU A 300 20.68 -2.70 -6.49
CA LEU A 300 21.34 -2.88 -7.80
C LEU A 300 22.86 -2.72 -7.68
N ARG A 301 23.33 -1.71 -6.94
CA ARG A 301 24.76 -1.52 -6.68
C ARG A 301 25.36 -2.67 -5.88
N TRP A 302 24.67 -3.11 -4.83
CA TRP A 302 25.04 -4.29 -4.05
C TRP A 302 25.16 -5.55 -4.91
N PHE A 303 24.17 -5.82 -5.76
CA PHE A 303 24.19 -6.96 -6.67
C PHE A 303 25.42 -6.88 -7.59
N ASN A 304 25.64 -5.73 -8.22
CA ASN A 304 26.75 -5.52 -9.15
C ASN A 304 28.13 -5.52 -8.48
N TYR A 305 28.23 -5.08 -7.24
CA TYR A 305 29.44 -5.18 -6.42
C TYR A 305 29.89 -6.65 -6.31
N HIS A 306 28.95 -7.54 -5.96
CA HIS A 306 29.24 -8.97 -5.87
C HIS A 306 29.52 -9.61 -7.22
N LEU A 307 28.79 -9.25 -8.28
CA LEU A 307 29.11 -9.72 -9.63
C LEU A 307 30.50 -9.30 -10.10
N LYS A 308 30.92 -8.06 -9.80
CA LYS A 308 32.25 -7.56 -10.11
C LYS A 308 33.32 -8.37 -9.37
N ASN A 309 33.12 -8.63 -8.09
CA ASN A 309 34.04 -9.41 -7.27
C ASN A 309 34.13 -10.89 -7.72
N ALA A 310 33.04 -11.44 -8.23
CA ALA A 310 33.02 -12.77 -8.84
C ALA A 310 33.65 -12.84 -10.25
N GLY A 311 34.13 -11.72 -10.79
CA GLY A 311 34.71 -11.64 -12.14
C GLY A 311 33.70 -11.71 -13.29
N SER A 312 32.40 -11.59 -12.99
CA SER A 312 31.36 -11.58 -14.02
C SER A 312 31.46 -10.34 -14.89
N GLN A 313 31.25 -10.49 -16.20
CA GLN A 313 31.19 -9.39 -17.16
C GLN A 313 29.77 -8.80 -17.28
N ARG A 314 28.75 -9.52 -16.79
CA ARG A 314 27.36 -9.05 -16.80
C ARG A 314 27.11 -8.07 -15.66
N ARG A 315 26.21 -7.11 -15.89
CA ARG A 315 25.71 -6.18 -14.89
C ARG A 315 24.19 -6.16 -14.92
N VAL A 316 23.60 -5.90 -13.76
CA VAL A 316 22.16 -5.85 -13.55
C VAL A 316 21.75 -4.40 -13.41
N THR A 317 20.78 -3.98 -14.22
CA THR A 317 20.19 -2.62 -14.23
C THR A 317 18.70 -2.64 -13.88
N ASN A 318 18.09 -3.84 -13.84
CA ASN A 318 16.70 -4.06 -13.50
C ASN A 318 16.51 -5.45 -12.89
N PHE A 319 15.49 -5.62 -12.05
CA PHE A 319 15.11 -6.92 -11.48
C PHE A 319 14.10 -7.66 -12.35
N SER A 320 14.19 -7.56 -13.67
CA SER A 320 13.33 -8.29 -14.61
C SER A 320 14.17 -9.06 -15.63
N LYS A 321 14.41 -8.47 -16.80
CA LYS A 321 15.12 -9.13 -17.91
C LYS A 321 16.57 -9.50 -17.56
N ASP A 322 17.24 -8.70 -16.76
CA ASP A 322 18.66 -8.91 -16.48
C ASP A 322 18.90 -10.13 -15.55
N VAL A 323 17.87 -10.58 -14.83
CA VAL A 323 17.93 -11.70 -13.89
C VAL A 323 17.11 -12.92 -14.35
N SER A 324 16.30 -12.78 -15.40
CA SER A 324 15.30 -13.79 -15.79
C SER A 324 15.87 -15.09 -16.34
N ASP A 325 17.16 -15.13 -16.69
CA ASP A 325 17.83 -16.36 -17.14
C ASP A 325 18.54 -17.12 -16.01
N GLY A 326 18.46 -16.63 -14.76
CA GLY A 326 19.04 -17.26 -13.57
C GLY A 326 20.57 -17.21 -13.47
N GLU A 327 21.31 -16.71 -14.47
CA GLU A 327 22.77 -16.74 -14.43
C GLU A 327 23.34 -15.78 -13.39
N ASN A 328 22.83 -14.54 -13.39
CA ASN A 328 23.25 -13.52 -12.44
C ASN A 328 22.94 -13.94 -10.99
N TYR A 329 21.82 -14.61 -10.74
CA TYR A 329 21.53 -15.18 -9.42
C TYR A 329 22.45 -16.34 -9.05
N THR A 330 22.78 -17.21 -10.00
CA THR A 330 23.72 -18.32 -9.75
C THR A 330 25.08 -17.78 -9.29
N VAL A 331 25.60 -16.77 -9.99
CA VAL A 331 26.88 -16.14 -9.65
C VAL A 331 26.79 -15.41 -8.30
N LEU A 332 25.72 -14.65 -8.07
CA LEU A 332 25.52 -13.93 -6.81
C LEU A 332 25.46 -14.88 -5.61
N LEU A 333 24.63 -15.93 -5.67
CA LEU A 333 24.48 -16.89 -4.59
C LEU A 333 25.80 -17.61 -4.29
N HIS A 334 26.55 -17.99 -5.31
CA HIS A 334 27.88 -18.57 -5.15
C HIS A 334 28.87 -17.58 -4.52
N GLN A 335 28.85 -16.31 -4.95
CA GLN A 335 29.73 -15.27 -4.39
C GLN A 335 29.45 -15.02 -2.90
N LEU A 336 28.17 -15.03 -2.52
CA LEU A 336 27.76 -14.80 -1.13
C LEU A 336 28.03 -16.01 -0.23
N GLN A 337 27.75 -17.22 -0.73
CA GLN A 337 27.79 -18.47 0.05
C GLN A 337 28.36 -19.63 -0.80
N PRO A 338 29.67 -19.63 -1.11
CA PRO A 338 30.28 -20.58 -2.03
C PRO A 338 30.26 -22.03 -1.52
N GLU A 339 30.17 -22.23 -0.20
CA GLU A 339 30.10 -23.56 0.43
C GLU A 339 28.78 -24.28 0.16
N TYR A 340 27.68 -23.54 0.00
CA TYR A 340 26.33 -24.10 -0.17
C TYR A 340 25.80 -23.97 -1.60
N CYS A 341 26.19 -22.89 -2.28
CA CYS A 341 25.69 -22.52 -3.59
C CYS A 341 26.78 -22.74 -4.65
N ASP A 342 26.65 -23.78 -5.47
CA ASP A 342 27.58 -24.05 -6.57
C ASP A 342 27.19 -23.37 -7.89
N LEU A 343 28.13 -23.33 -8.83
CA LEU A 343 27.94 -22.78 -10.18
C LEU A 343 27.39 -23.79 -11.20
N SER A 344 26.95 -24.98 -10.77
CA SER A 344 26.41 -25.99 -11.68
C SER A 344 25.21 -25.52 -12.52
N PRO A 345 24.31 -24.62 -12.04
CA PRO A 345 23.17 -24.18 -12.84
C PRO A 345 23.56 -23.47 -14.15
N LEU A 346 24.76 -22.86 -14.23
CA LEU A 346 25.25 -22.22 -15.44
C LEU A 346 25.40 -23.18 -16.64
N LYS A 347 25.48 -24.49 -16.38
CA LYS A 347 25.58 -25.53 -17.43
C LYS A 347 24.23 -25.99 -17.95
N THR A 348 23.14 -25.70 -17.23
CA THR A 348 21.78 -26.13 -17.58
C THR A 348 21.24 -25.23 -18.68
N SER A 349 20.86 -25.79 -19.83
CA SER A 349 20.35 -25.01 -20.98
C SER A 349 18.89 -24.59 -20.81
N ASP A 350 18.06 -25.43 -20.20
CA ASP A 350 16.66 -25.14 -19.94
C ASP A 350 16.51 -24.11 -18.81
N LEU A 351 15.88 -22.97 -19.11
CA LEU A 351 15.79 -21.85 -18.17
C LEU A 351 14.97 -22.18 -16.93
N LEU A 352 13.89 -22.96 -17.09
CA LEU A 352 13.01 -23.30 -15.98
C LEU A 352 13.70 -24.25 -15.00
N THR A 353 14.39 -25.26 -15.53
CA THR A 353 15.23 -26.17 -14.76
C THR A 353 16.36 -25.41 -14.05
N ARG A 354 17.02 -24.48 -14.74
CA ARG A 354 18.05 -23.62 -14.13
C ARG A 354 17.48 -22.76 -13.00
N ALA A 355 16.31 -22.16 -13.21
CA ALA A 355 15.63 -21.35 -12.20
C ALA A 355 15.29 -22.17 -10.94
N GLU A 356 14.81 -23.41 -11.08
CA GLU A 356 14.59 -24.30 -9.94
C GLU A 356 15.91 -24.65 -9.22
N GLN A 357 17.00 -24.88 -9.95
CA GLN A 357 18.32 -25.12 -9.33
C GLN A 357 18.83 -23.89 -8.58
N VAL A 358 18.64 -22.68 -9.12
CA VAL A 358 18.95 -21.41 -8.43
C VAL A 358 18.16 -21.29 -7.13
N LEU A 359 16.86 -21.56 -7.16
CA LEU A 359 16.00 -21.49 -5.97
C LEU A 359 16.31 -22.60 -4.97
N THR A 360 16.74 -23.77 -5.43
CA THR A 360 17.25 -24.84 -4.57
C THR A 360 18.54 -24.42 -3.86
N ASN A 361 19.44 -23.72 -4.55
CA ASN A 361 20.63 -23.14 -3.90
C ASN A 361 20.25 -22.07 -2.88
N ALA A 362 19.29 -21.20 -3.19
CA ALA A 362 18.78 -20.21 -2.23
C ALA A 362 18.11 -20.86 -1.01
N ASP A 363 17.45 -22.02 -1.17
CA ASP A 363 16.82 -22.76 -0.08
C ASP A 363 17.83 -23.30 0.93
N LYS A 364 19.01 -23.74 0.46
CA LYS A 364 20.11 -24.23 1.33
C LYS A 364 20.57 -23.18 2.34
N ILE A 365 20.42 -21.89 2.02
CA ILE A 365 20.79 -20.76 2.88
C ILE A 365 19.54 -20.09 3.50
N GLY A 366 18.36 -20.70 3.39
CA GLY A 366 17.12 -20.19 3.97
C GLY A 366 16.51 -18.97 3.27
N CYS A 367 16.90 -18.69 2.02
CA CYS A 367 16.49 -17.49 1.27
C CYS A 367 15.46 -17.76 0.17
N ARG A 368 14.91 -18.99 0.03
CA ARG A 368 13.85 -19.30 -0.96
C ARG A 368 12.50 -18.70 -0.53
N LYS A 369 12.34 -17.39 -0.76
CA LYS A 369 11.09 -16.65 -0.52
C LYS A 369 10.70 -15.80 -1.73
N TYR A 370 9.40 -15.59 -1.92
CA TYR A 370 8.78 -14.74 -2.95
C TYR A 370 8.92 -15.19 -4.41
N LEU A 371 9.96 -15.95 -4.75
CA LEU A 371 10.32 -16.26 -6.13
C LEU A 371 10.11 -17.74 -6.44
N THR A 372 9.37 -18.02 -7.50
CA THR A 372 9.17 -19.33 -8.13
C THR A 372 9.94 -19.42 -9.45
N PRO A 373 10.22 -20.63 -9.99
CA PRO A 373 10.91 -20.77 -11.27
C PRO A 373 10.21 -20.01 -12.42
N ASN A 374 8.88 -20.08 -12.47
CA ASN A 374 8.09 -19.37 -13.48
C ASN A 374 8.22 -17.85 -13.34
N SER A 375 8.13 -17.32 -12.12
CA SER A 375 8.24 -15.87 -11.86
C SER A 375 9.65 -15.31 -12.11
N LEU A 376 10.68 -16.14 -11.91
CA LEU A 376 12.06 -15.82 -12.26
C LEU A 376 12.17 -15.70 -13.78
N VAL A 377 11.78 -16.76 -14.51
CA VAL A 377 11.91 -16.80 -15.98
C VAL A 377 11.00 -15.79 -16.69
N SER A 378 9.82 -15.51 -16.13
CA SER A 378 8.93 -14.45 -16.63
C SER A 378 9.47 -13.05 -16.37
N GLY A 379 10.49 -12.91 -15.50
CA GLY A 379 11.10 -11.64 -15.14
C GLY A 379 10.16 -10.75 -14.33
N ASN A 380 9.38 -11.33 -13.40
CA ASN A 380 8.47 -10.55 -12.57
C ASN A 380 9.26 -9.54 -11.69
N PRO A 381 9.11 -8.22 -11.91
CA PRO A 381 9.96 -7.23 -11.25
C PRO A 381 9.74 -7.16 -9.73
N LYS A 382 8.51 -7.40 -9.26
CA LYS A 382 8.17 -7.31 -7.83
C LYS A 382 8.73 -8.49 -7.06
N LEU A 383 8.52 -9.71 -7.56
CA LEU A 383 8.96 -10.93 -6.90
C LEU A 383 10.49 -11.06 -6.91
N ASN A 384 11.14 -10.65 -8.00
CA ASN A 384 12.60 -10.59 -8.06
C ASN A 384 13.17 -9.53 -7.11
N LEU A 385 12.59 -8.33 -7.07
CA LEU A 385 13.00 -7.31 -6.08
C LEU A 385 12.84 -7.82 -4.65
N ALA A 386 11.72 -8.49 -4.34
CA ALA A 386 11.47 -9.03 -3.02
C ALA A 386 12.49 -10.11 -2.62
N PHE A 387 12.82 -11.01 -3.56
CA PHE A 387 13.86 -12.02 -3.37
C PHE A 387 15.23 -11.40 -3.13
N VAL A 388 15.63 -10.41 -3.94
CA VAL A 388 16.90 -9.69 -3.79
C VAL A 388 16.98 -8.94 -2.46
N ALA A 389 15.91 -8.22 -2.08
CA ALA A 389 15.86 -7.51 -0.80
C ALA A 389 15.94 -8.47 0.38
N HIS A 390 15.27 -9.62 0.32
CA HIS A 390 15.35 -10.64 1.36
C HIS A 390 16.76 -11.26 1.45
N LEU A 391 17.39 -11.54 0.31
CA LEU A 391 18.76 -12.05 0.25
C LEU A 391 19.76 -11.04 0.83
N PHE A 392 19.62 -9.75 0.50
CA PHE A 392 20.44 -8.69 1.09
C PHE A 392 20.27 -8.62 2.61
N ASN A 393 19.03 -8.57 3.10
CA ASN A 393 18.73 -8.45 4.53
C ASN A 393 19.22 -9.64 5.37
N THR A 394 19.52 -10.78 4.74
CA THR A 394 20.01 -11.99 5.43
C THR A 394 21.50 -12.23 5.20
N HIS A 395 22.01 -11.90 4.01
CA HIS A 395 23.38 -12.11 3.59
C HIS A 395 23.92 -10.89 2.82
N PRO A 396 24.19 -9.75 3.49
CA PRO A 396 24.78 -8.58 2.82
C PRO A 396 26.13 -8.90 2.16
N GLY A 397 26.94 -9.76 2.78
CA GLY A 397 28.22 -10.21 2.24
C GLY A 397 29.26 -9.10 2.07
N LEU A 398 29.04 -7.93 2.68
CA LEU A 398 30.00 -6.82 2.67
C LEU A 398 30.94 -6.95 3.87
N GLN A 399 32.19 -6.53 3.69
CA GLN A 399 33.15 -6.52 4.79
C GLN A 399 32.74 -5.48 5.84
N PRO A 400 32.79 -5.82 7.15
CA PRO A 400 32.56 -4.85 8.21
C PRO A 400 33.52 -3.65 8.09
N ILE A 401 33.06 -2.49 8.54
CA ILE A 401 33.87 -1.27 8.66
C ILE A 401 34.86 -1.45 9.83
N GLU A 402 36.13 -1.11 9.63
CA GLU A 402 37.14 -1.14 10.69
C GLU A 402 37.01 0.09 11.61
N GLU A 403 37.41 0.00 12.88
CA GLU A 403 37.22 1.09 13.87
C GLU A 403 37.84 2.44 13.45
N HIS A 404 38.90 2.43 12.63
CA HIS A 404 39.49 3.67 12.10
C HIS A 404 38.78 4.21 10.84
N GLU A 405 37.94 3.40 10.20
CA GLU A 405 37.04 3.78 9.10
C GLU A 405 35.67 4.17 9.65
N ASN A 406 35.48 4.14 10.98
CA ASN A 406 34.22 4.47 11.62
C ASN A 406 33.91 5.94 11.34
N ILE A 407 33.06 6.15 10.35
CA ILE A 407 32.58 7.45 9.97
C ILE A 407 31.79 7.93 11.18
N GLU A 408 32.23 9.02 11.82
CA GLU A 408 31.36 9.79 12.69
C GLU A 408 30.23 10.29 11.80
N ILE A 409 29.15 9.51 11.72
CA ILE A 409 27.87 9.98 11.23
C ILE A 409 27.51 11.05 12.26
N GLU A 410 27.77 12.33 11.94
CA GLU A 410 27.31 13.47 12.74
C GLU A 410 25.90 13.16 13.21
N GLU A 411 25.60 13.37 14.50
CA GLU A 411 24.26 13.18 15.04
C GLU A 411 23.27 13.92 14.13
N PHE A 412 22.69 13.12 13.26
CA PHE A 412 21.88 13.50 12.12
C PHE A 412 20.79 14.40 12.69
N ASP A 413 20.67 15.66 12.25
CA ASP A 413 19.74 16.65 12.81
C ASP A 413 18.33 16.05 12.96
N ALA A 414 18.06 15.50 14.14
CA ALA A 414 16.92 14.61 14.35
C ALA A 414 15.60 15.38 14.30
N GLU A 415 15.66 16.71 14.42
CA GLU A 415 14.54 17.62 14.26
C GLU A 415 14.28 17.92 12.78
N GLY A 416 15.29 18.41 12.05
CA GLY A 416 15.15 18.76 10.63
C GLY A 416 14.77 17.57 9.76
N GLU A 417 15.28 16.37 10.09
CA GLU A 417 15.07 15.16 9.29
C GLU A 417 13.69 14.53 9.51
N ARG A 418 13.09 14.70 10.70
CA ARG A 418 11.70 14.29 10.94
C ARG A 418 10.70 15.21 10.27
N GLU A 419 10.90 16.52 10.34
CA GLU A 419 10.09 17.47 9.57
C GLU A 419 10.23 17.18 8.07
N ALA A 420 11.46 16.93 7.60
CA ALA A 420 11.71 16.58 6.21
C ALA A 420 10.94 15.33 5.77
N ARG A 421 10.95 14.27 6.60
CA ARG A 421 10.18 13.05 6.34
C ARG A 421 8.68 13.34 6.24
N VAL A 422 8.12 14.10 7.19
CA VAL A 422 6.69 14.47 7.17
C VAL A 422 6.34 15.24 5.91
N PHE A 423 7.17 16.22 5.53
CA PHE A 423 6.96 17.03 4.35
C PHE A 423 7.13 16.25 3.05
N THR A 424 8.10 15.33 2.96
CA THR A 424 8.25 14.41 1.84
C THR A 424 7.00 13.56 1.65
N LEU A 425 6.50 12.94 2.74
CA LEU A 425 5.29 12.12 2.69
C LEU A 425 4.06 12.95 2.28
N TRP A 426 3.92 14.16 2.82
CA TRP A 426 2.84 15.07 2.46
C TRP A 426 2.93 15.51 1.00
N LEU A 427 4.10 15.92 0.49
CA LEU A 427 4.29 16.31 -0.92
C LEU A 427 3.94 15.15 -1.87
N ASN A 428 4.41 13.94 -1.56
CA ASN A 428 4.09 12.74 -2.34
C ASN A 428 2.59 12.42 -2.33
N SER A 429 1.87 12.78 -1.26
CA SER A 429 0.41 12.62 -1.22
C SER A 429 -0.34 13.59 -2.15
N LEU A 430 0.31 14.67 -2.62
CA LEU A 430 -0.23 15.60 -3.60
C LEU A 430 -0.04 15.15 -5.05
N ASP A 431 0.55 13.96 -5.26
CA ASP A 431 0.81 13.38 -6.58
C ASP A 431 1.73 14.28 -7.42
N VAL A 432 2.88 14.63 -6.84
CA VAL A 432 3.96 15.37 -7.52
C VAL A 432 4.84 14.42 -8.35
N ASP A 433 5.35 14.91 -9.47
CA ASP A 433 6.19 14.15 -10.40
C ASP A 433 7.52 14.88 -10.69
N PRO A 434 8.70 14.29 -10.39
CA PRO A 434 8.89 12.99 -9.76
C PRO A 434 8.49 12.99 -8.27
N PRO A 435 8.24 11.80 -7.68
CA PRO A 435 8.10 11.66 -6.23
C PRO A 435 9.36 12.12 -5.50
N VAL A 436 9.16 12.76 -4.35
CA VAL A 436 10.24 13.21 -3.46
C VAL A 436 10.82 12.02 -2.71
N VAL A 437 12.13 11.87 -2.79
CA VAL A 437 12.94 10.93 -2.01
C VAL A 437 13.75 11.70 -0.97
N SER A 438 14.40 12.80 -1.37
CA SER A 438 15.16 13.70 -0.51
C SER A 438 14.64 15.13 -0.63
N LEU A 439 13.97 15.61 0.43
CA LEU A 439 13.33 16.93 0.43
C LEU A 439 14.30 18.06 0.04
N PHE A 440 15.53 18.02 0.57
CA PHE A 440 16.51 19.10 0.40
C PHE A 440 17.18 19.13 -0.97
N GLU A 441 16.99 18.08 -1.77
CA GLU A 441 17.59 17.93 -3.09
C GLU A 441 16.55 18.01 -4.19
N ASP A 442 15.45 17.28 -4.05
CA ASP A 442 14.41 17.18 -5.07
C ASP A 442 13.63 18.50 -5.23
N LEU A 443 13.75 19.43 -4.28
CA LEU A 443 13.16 20.77 -4.36
C LEU A 443 14.09 21.82 -5.00
N LYS A 444 15.39 21.52 -5.21
CA LYS A 444 16.39 22.51 -5.65
C LYS A 444 16.09 23.11 -7.02
N ASP A 445 15.47 22.35 -7.93
CA ASP A 445 15.09 22.83 -9.26
C ASP A 445 13.76 23.63 -9.29
N GLY A 446 13.07 23.68 -8.14
CA GLY A 446 11.80 24.37 -7.94
C GLY A 446 10.59 23.68 -8.59
N LEU A 447 10.74 22.62 -9.37
CA LEU A 447 9.64 22.03 -10.15
C LEU A 447 8.61 21.34 -9.25
N VAL A 448 9.05 20.51 -8.32
CA VAL A 448 8.17 19.83 -7.36
C VAL A 448 7.46 20.84 -6.46
N LEU A 449 8.19 21.87 -6.01
CA LEU A 449 7.63 22.95 -5.21
C LEU A 449 6.51 23.69 -5.98
N LEU A 450 6.72 24.00 -7.25
CA LEU A 450 5.70 24.65 -8.09
C LEU A 450 4.49 23.74 -8.35
N GLN A 451 4.69 22.43 -8.52
CA GLN A 451 3.55 21.49 -8.59
C GLN A 451 2.73 21.50 -7.30
N ALA A 452 3.40 21.46 -6.14
CA ALA A 452 2.74 21.54 -4.86
C ALA A 452 1.96 22.86 -4.69
N TYR A 453 2.51 23.99 -5.14
CA TYR A 453 1.77 25.26 -5.19
C TYR A 453 0.50 25.15 -6.03
N ASP A 454 0.56 24.60 -7.25
CA ASP A 454 -0.61 24.50 -8.13
C ASP A 454 -1.68 23.53 -7.59
N LYS A 455 -1.27 22.52 -6.80
CA LYS A 455 -2.20 21.61 -6.11
C LYS A 455 -2.90 22.27 -4.92
N VAL A 456 -2.15 23.06 -4.13
CA VAL A 456 -2.66 23.71 -2.90
C VAL A 456 -3.38 25.02 -3.18
N LEU A 457 -2.93 25.75 -4.20
CA LEU A 457 -3.44 27.04 -4.66
C LEU A 457 -3.69 26.96 -6.18
N PRO A 458 -4.77 26.29 -6.62
CA PRO A 458 -5.05 26.12 -8.04
C PRO A 458 -5.03 27.44 -8.82
N GLY A 459 -4.21 27.49 -9.88
CA GLY A 459 -4.05 28.67 -10.72
C GLY A 459 -3.03 29.70 -10.21
N SER A 460 -2.30 29.42 -9.13
CA SER A 460 -1.21 30.29 -8.67
C SER A 460 0.04 30.20 -9.55
N VAL A 461 0.19 29.14 -10.35
CA VAL A 461 1.38 28.87 -11.15
C VAL A 461 1.11 29.10 -12.64
N SER A 462 1.86 30.02 -13.24
CA SER A 462 1.95 30.20 -14.68
C SER A 462 3.04 29.28 -15.24
N TRP A 463 2.66 28.09 -15.69
CA TRP A 463 3.57 27.10 -16.27
C TRP A 463 4.33 27.58 -17.53
N LYS A 464 3.96 28.74 -18.10
CA LYS A 464 4.69 29.40 -19.18
C LYS A 464 6.00 30.03 -18.72
N HIS A 465 6.11 30.38 -17.43
CA HIS A 465 7.30 31.01 -16.84
C HIS A 465 8.23 29.98 -16.17
N VAL A 466 7.87 28.69 -16.22
CA VAL A 466 8.60 27.63 -15.53
C VAL A 466 9.59 26.97 -16.48
N ASN A 467 10.85 26.93 -16.06
CA ASN A 467 11.91 26.22 -16.76
C ASN A 467 11.81 24.72 -16.52
N LYS A 468 11.42 23.96 -17.55
CA LYS A 468 11.31 22.49 -17.49
C LYS A 468 12.63 21.80 -17.85
N LYS A 469 12.76 20.52 -17.45
CA LYS A 469 13.84 19.63 -17.87
C LYS A 469 13.77 19.41 -19.39
N ASN A 470 14.77 19.89 -20.14
CA ASN A 470 14.94 19.60 -21.56
C ASN A 470 16.15 18.68 -21.74
N ASN A 471 15.94 17.36 -21.77
CA ASN A 471 16.97 16.32 -21.96
C ASN A 471 18.17 16.40 -21.00
N GLY A 472 17.91 16.66 -19.72
CA GLY A 472 18.94 16.72 -18.67
C GLY A 472 18.44 17.44 -17.42
N GLU A 473 19.35 17.71 -16.49
CA GLU A 473 19.06 18.48 -15.28
C GLU A 473 18.78 19.95 -15.60
N VAL A 474 17.96 20.59 -14.76
CA VAL A 474 17.73 22.03 -14.86
C VAL A 474 19.01 22.74 -14.44
N SER A 475 19.56 23.60 -15.29
CA SER A 475 20.77 24.36 -14.93
C SER A 475 20.52 25.21 -13.69
N ARG A 476 21.55 25.39 -12.85
CA ARG A 476 21.42 26.15 -11.59
C ARG A 476 20.77 27.53 -11.79
N PHE A 477 21.06 28.23 -12.90
CA PHE A 477 20.44 29.51 -13.21
C PHE A 477 18.92 29.40 -13.45
N LYS A 478 18.49 28.38 -14.20
CA LYS A 478 17.06 28.12 -14.46
C LYS A 478 16.33 27.61 -13.22
N ALA A 479 17.01 26.82 -12.40
CA ALA A 479 16.52 26.39 -11.09
C ALA A 479 16.28 27.61 -10.19
N LEU A 480 17.22 28.57 -10.18
CA LEU A 480 17.08 29.83 -9.44
C LEU A 480 15.89 30.67 -9.93
N GLU A 481 15.64 30.73 -11.25
CA GLU A 481 14.44 31.39 -11.79
C GLU A 481 13.16 30.70 -11.29
N ASN A 482 13.12 29.37 -11.29
CA ASN A 482 11.98 28.60 -10.78
C ASN A 482 11.76 28.80 -9.27
N THR A 483 12.82 28.74 -8.45
CA THR A 483 12.69 28.88 -6.99
C THR A 483 12.40 30.32 -6.59
N ASN A 484 12.97 31.33 -7.26
CA ASN A 484 12.56 32.72 -7.09
C ASN A 484 11.07 32.88 -7.37
N TYR A 485 10.58 32.31 -8.47
CA TYR A 485 9.15 32.34 -8.79
C TYR A 485 8.30 31.65 -7.70
N GLY A 486 8.74 30.50 -7.18
CA GLY A 486 8.08 29.83 -6.05
C GLY A 486 8.02 30.70 -4.79
N VAL A 487 9.10 31.42 -4.45
CA VAL A 487 9.14 32.37 -3.32
C VAL A 487 8.24 33.57 -3.57
N GLU A 488 8.19 34.11 -4.79
CA GLU A 488 7.29 35.20 -5.18
C GLU A 488 5.82 34.79 -5.05
N ILE A 489 5.44 33.60 -5.50
CA ILE A 489 4.09 33.04 -5.32
C ILE A 489 3.76 32.96 -3.83
N GLY A 490 4.67 32.42 -3.01
CA GLY A 490 4.47 32.32 -1.56
C GLY A 490 4.24 33.70 -0.93
N LYS A 491 5.08 34.69 -1.25
CA LYS A 491 4.95 36.07 -0.75
C LYS A 491 3.63 36.72 -1.21
N ALA A 492 3.27 36.56 -2.48
CA ALA A 492 2.01 37.08 -3.04
C ALA A 492 0.77 36.46 -2.39
N ASN A 493 0.88 35.22 -1.89
CA ASN A 493 -0.19 34.53 -1.18
C ASN A 493 -0.12 34.70 0.35
N GLY A 494 0.73 35.59 0.86
CA GLY A 494 0.80 35.94 2.28
C GLY A 494 1.58 34.96 3.15
N PHE A 495 2.51 34.21 2.59
CA PHE A 495 3.43 33.38 3.37
C PHE A 495 4.47 34.27 4.07
N SER A 496 4.85 33.92 5.30
CA SER A 496 5.93 34.60 6.00
C SER A 496 7.27 34.03 5.54
N LEU A 497 7.82 34.62 4.46
CA LEU A 497 9.09 34.22 3.84
C LEU A 497 10.16 35.31 4.01
N VAL A 498 10.19 35.95 5.18
CA VAL A 498 11.19 36.99 5.49
C VAL A 498 12.56 36.34 5.58
N GLY A 499 13.50 36.82 4.75
CA GLY A 499 14.85 36.27 4.68
C GLY A 499 14.96 34.93 3.92
N ILE A 500 13.91 34.53 3.20
CA ILE A 500 13.98 33.39 2.26
C ILE A 500 14.01 33.93 0.82
N GLU A 501 15.03 33.51 0.09
CA GLU A 501 15.27 33.79 -1.32
C GLU A 501 15.31 32.50 -2.15
N GLY A 502 15.18 32.59 -3.48
CA GLY A 502 15.21 31.39 -4.32
C GLY A 502 16.57 30.68 -4.28
N SER A 503 17.66 31.40 -4.04
CA SER A 503 19.00 30.82 -3.91
C SER A 503 19.10 29.88 -2.73
N ASP A 504 18.43 30.18 -1.62
CA ASP A 504 18.44 29.33 -0.43
C ASP A 504 17.88 27.94 -0.73
N ILE A 505 16.85 27.87 -1.59
CA ILE A 505 16.24 26.61 -2.02
C ILE A 505 17.14 25.88 -3.01
N VAL A 506 17.72 26.59 -3.99
CA VAL A 506 18.67 25.99 -4.97
C VAL A 506 19.89 25.41 -4.27
N ASP A 507 20.38 26.09 -3.24
CA ASP A 507 21.56 25.69 -2.49
C ASP A 507 21.24 24.61 -1.42
N GLY A 508 19.95 24.24 -1.25
CA GLY A 508 19.53 23.16 -0.35
C GLY A 508 19.60 23.54 1.13
N ASN A 509 19.40 24.83 1.47
CA ASN A 509 19.39 25.27 2.85
C ASN A 509 18.25 24.58 3.62
N LYS A 510 18.59 23.65 4.53
CA LYS A 510 17.63 22.81 5.24
C LYS A 510 16.56 23.63 5.96
N LEU A 511 16.98 24.57 6.81
CA LEU A 511 16.07 25.38 7.64
C LEU A 511 15.08 26.21 6.79
N LEU A 512 15.58 26.86 5.75
CA LEU A 512 14.76 27.74 4.91
C LEU A 512 13.85 26.94 3.98
N THR A 513 14.29 25.77 3.52
CA THR A 513 13.47 24.82 2.76
C THR A 513 12.33 24.27 3.62
N LEU A 514 12.60 23.80 4.84
CA LEU A 514 11.57 23.37 5.79
C LEU A 514 10.58 24.50 6.08
N GLY A 515 11.07 25.73 6.29
CA GLY A 515 10.24 26.90 6.53
C GLY A 515 9.26 27.19 5.39
N LEU A 516 9.73 27.12 4.14
CA LEU A 516 8.90 27.33 2.95
C LEU A 516 7.84 26.23 2.78
N VAL A 517 8.25 24.97 2.89
CA VAL A 517 7.36 23.82 2.72
C VAL A 517 6.31 23.78 3.83
N TRP A 518 6.70 24.12 5.07
CA TRP A 518 5.77 24.31 6.19
C TRP A 518 4.71 25.37 5.89
N GLN A 519 5.08 26.54 5.36
CA GLN A 519 4.10 27.58 5.02
C GLN A 519 3.08 27.09 3.99
N LEU A 520 3.52 26.29 3.02
CA LEU A 520 2.65 25.68 2.02
C LEU A 520 1.72 24.62 2.62
N MET A 521 2.25 23.73 3.46
CA MET A 521 1.44 22.71 4.17
C MET A 521 0.42 23.38 5.10
N ARG A 522 0.84 24.40 5.85
CA ARG A 522 -0.06 25.21 6.70
C ARG A 522 -1.17 25.86 5.87
N ARG A 523 -0.84 26.40 4.69
CA ARG A 523 -1.85 26.94 3.77
C ARG A 523 -2.83 25.87 3.29
N ASN A 524 -2.36 24.67 2.96
CA ASN A 524 -3.21 23.55 2.58
C ASN A 524 -4.24 23.23 3.69
N ILE A 525 -3.78 23.15 4.94
CA ILE A 525 -4.66 22.93 6.10
C ILE A 525 -5.71 24.04 6.21
N VAL A 526 -5.29 25.31 6.14
CA VAL A 526 -6.20 26.46 6.25
C VAL A 526 -7.22 26.47 5.11
N ASN A 527 -6.81 26.20 3.87
CA ASN A 527 -7.72 26.14 2.72
C ASN A 527 -8.76 25.03 2.91
N THR A 528 -8.31 23.83 3.31
CA THR A 528 -9.19 22.69 3.60
C THR A 528 -10.22 23.04 4.67
N LEU A 529 -9.82 23.73 5.74
CA LEU A 529 -10.72 24.16 6.82
C LEU A 529 -11.65 25.30 6.39
N ALA A 530 -11.20 26.22 5.54
CA ALA A 530 -12.01 27.33 5.04
C ALA A 530 -13.12 26.85 4.10
N ASP A 531 -12.84 25.85 3.26
CA ASP A 531 -13.83 25.22 2.37
C ASP A 531 -14.95 24.52 3.15
N LEU A 532 -14.64 24.04 4.35
CA LEU A 532 -15.57 23.34 5.23
C LEU A 532 -16.35 24.28 6.17
N GLY A 533 -15.76 25.41 6.54
CA GLY A 533 -16.38 26.38 7.45
C GLY A 533 -17.51 27.19 6.81
N LYS A 534 -18.70 27.20 7.43
CA LYS A 534 -19.80 28.12 7.11
C LYS A 534 -19.44 29.56 7.52
N GLY A 535 -18.56 30.24 6.79
CA GLY A 535 -18.24 31.64 7.10
C GLY A 535 -17.11 32.31 6.34
N GLY A 536 -16.33 31.60 5.51
CA GLY A 536 -15.29 32.22 4.67
C GLY A 536 -14.20 32.99 5.43
N HIS A 537 -14.04 32.77 6.74
CA HIS A 537 -13.00 33.41 7.54
C HIS A 537 -11.71 32.58 7.49
N ASN A 538 -10.57 33.24 7.29
CA ASN A 538 -9.25 32.60 7.37
C ASN A 538 -9.01 32.11 8.81
N LEU A 539 -8.88 30.80 9.03
CA LEU A 539 -8.55 30.27 10.35
C LEU A 539 -7.11 30.61 10.76
N SER A 540 -6.95 31.15 11.96
CA SER A 540 -5.64 31.36 12.60
C SER A 540 -5.25 30.18 13.50
N ASP A 541 -3.97 30.10 13.89
CA ASP A 541 -3.50 29.08 14.85
C ASP A 541 -4.23 29.19 16.19
N ALA A 542 -4.63 30.41 16.59
CA ALA A 542 -5.41 30.66 17.79
C ALA A 542 -6.84 30.12 17.68
N ASP A 543 -7.44 30.13 16.48
CA ASP A 543 -8.76 29.55 16.25
C ASP A 543 -8.72 28.02 16.33
N ILE A 544 -7.68 27.40 15.76
CA ILE A 544 -7.47 25.94 15.84
C ILE A 544 -7.24 25.51 17.31
N LEU A 545 -6.42 26.27 18.05
CA LEU A 545 -6.19 26.04 19.48
C LEU A 545 -7.48 26.17 20.30
N LYS A 546 -8.27 27.22 20.02
CA LYS A 546 -9.56 27.45 20.67
C LYS A 546 -10.52 26.30 20.38
N TRP A 547 -10.59 25.84 19.14
CA TRP A 547 -11.39 24.69 18.74
C TRP A 547 -10.98 23.43 19.51
N ALA A 548 -9.67 23.15 19.62
CA ALA A 548 -9.16 21.99 20.36
C ALA A 548 -9.59 22.02 21.84
N ASN A 549 -9.37 23.15 22.52
CA ASN A 549 -9.82 23.34 23.90
C ASN A 549 -11.34 23.23 24.09
N GLN A 550 -12.13 23.64 23.09
CA GLN A 550 -13.58 23.46 23.09
C GLN A 550 -13.99 21.99 22.95
N GLN A 551 -13.29 21.20 22.11
CA GLN A 551 -13.56 19.76 22.01
C GLN A 551 -13.30 19.06 23.34
N VAL A 552 -12.19 19.35 24.02
CA VAL A 552 -11.91 18.80 25.36
C VAL A 552 -13.06 19.06 26.32
N SER A 553 -13.54 20.31 26.36
CA SER A 553 -14.67 20.71 27.22
C SER A 553 -15.96 19.97 26.84
N LYS A 554 -16.23 19.82 25.54
CA LYS A 554 -17.39 19.07 25.01
C LYS A 554 -17.33 17.57 25.37
N GLY A 555 -16.12 17.01 25.44
CA GLY A 555 -15.87 15.64 25.90
C GLY A 555 -15.98 15.45 27.42
N GLY A 556 -16.33 16.49 28.18
CA GLY A 556 -16.49 16.43 29.63
C GLY A 556 -15.18 16.43 30.41
N LYS A 557 -14.07 16.83 29.77
CA LYS A 557 -12.74 16.91 30.37
C LYS A 557 -12.34 18.36 30.61
N SER A 558 -11.36 18.58 31.48
CA SER A 558 -10.94 19.92 31.94
C SER A 558 -9.51 20.29 31.55
N SER A 559 -8.81 19.44 30.80
CA SER A 559 -7.47 19.75 30.31
C SER A 559 -7.53 20.97 29.36
N ASN A 560 -6.48 21.78 29.36
CA ASN A 560 -6.42 22.98 28.52
C ASN A 560 -4.97 23.31 28.23
N VAL A 561 -4.68 23.77 27.02
CA VAL A 561 -3.35 24.20 26.60
C VAL A 561 -3.38 25.62 26.04
N ARG A 562 -2.32 26.39 26.30
CA ARG A 562 -2.23 27.80 25.90
C ARG A 562 -1.56 27.99 24.53
N SER A 563 -0.85 26.99 24.04
CA SER A 563 -0.22 26.97 22.72
C SER A 563 0.09 25.53 22.31
N PHE A 564 0.41 25.31 21.04
CA PHE A 564 0.92 24.01 20.56
C PHE A 564 2.38 23.73 20.96
N SER A 565 3.02 24.63 21.72
CA SER A 565 4.34 24.44 22.32
C SER A 565 4.27 24.16 23.83
N ASP A 566 3.07 23.93 24.36
CA ASP A 566 2.86 23.65 25.78
C ASP A 566 3.43 22.27 26.14
N SER A 567 4.36 22.23 27.10
CA SER A 567 5.03 20.99 27.54
C SER A 567 4.07 19.88 27.99
N SER A 568 2.86 20.24 28.45
CA SER A 568 1.84 19.26 28.86
C SER A 568 1.32 18.40 27.71
N LEU A 569 1.50 18.83 26.45
CA LEU A 569 1.17 18.04 25.26
C LEU A 569 1.97 16.74 25.16
N SER A 570 3.16 16.71 25.77
CA SER A 570 4.09 15.56 25.72
C SER A 570 3.46 14.26 26.23
N ASN A 571 2.47 14.33 27.12
CA ASN A 571 1.81 13.15 27.67
C ASN A 571 0.70 12.55 26.78
N GLY A 572 0.34 13.22 25.68
CA GLY A 572 -0.67 12.78 24.73
C GLY A 572 -2.12 12.86 25.23
N VAL A 573 -2.37 13.08 26.53
CA VAL A 573 -3.71 13.05 27.14
C VAL A 573 -4.60 14.16 26.58
N PHE A 574 -4.06 15.36 26.38
CA PHE A 574 -4.82 16.46 25.79
C PHE A 574 -5.35 16.10 24.39
N LEU A 575 -4.54 15.46 23.55
CA LEU A 575 -4.95 15.07 22.19
C LEU A 575 -6.01 13.97 22.21
N LEU A 576 -5.92 13.03 23.17
CA LEU A 576 -6.96 12.04 23.42
C LEU A 576 -8.27 12.70 23.90
N ASP A 577 -8.19 13.70 24.77
CA ASP A 577 -9.37 14.45 25.20
C ASP A 577 -10.04 15.22 24.04
N VAL A 578 -9.24 15.80 23.13
CA VAL A 578 -9.74 16.41 21.89
C VAL A 578 -10.48 15.39 21.03
N LEU A 579 -9.92 14.19 20.84
CA LEU A 579 -10.53 13.11 20.08
C LEU A 579 -11.85 12.62 20.71
N ASN A 580 -11.91 12.51 22.04
CA ASN A 580 -13.13 12.15 22.74
C ASN A 580 -14.23 13.22 22.59
N GLY A 581 -13.86 14.50 22.61
CA GLY A 581 -14.78 15.61 22.34
C GLY A 581 -15.32 15.65 20.90
N LEU A 582 -14.43 15.35 19.96
CA LEU A 582 -14.75 15.23 18.54
C LEU A 582 -15.73 14.08 18.29
N LYS A 583 -15.42 12.90 18.82
CA LYS A 583 -16.23 11.69 18.67
C LYS A 583 -16.29 10.89 19.98
N PRO A 584 -17.32 11.12 20.82
CA PRO A 584 -17.47 10.38 22.07
C PRO A 584 -17.55 8.87 21.85
N GLY A 585 -16.87 8.10 22.71
CA GLY A 585 -16.84 6.64 22.67
C GLY A 585 -15.71 6.02 21.84
N TYR A 586 -14.88 6.83 21.17
CA TYR A 586 -13.70 6.33 20.43
C TYR A 586 -12.46 6.25 21.30
N VAL A 587 -12.43 7.03 22.38
CA VAL A 587 -11.35 6.99 23.38
C VAL A 587 -11.84 6.16 24.55
N ASP A 588 -11.28 4.97 24.68
CA ASP A 588 -11.42 4.16 25.88
C ASP A 588 -10.37 4.62 26.90
N TYR A 589 -10.82 5.32 27.95
CA TYR A 589 -9.94 5.86 28.99
C TYR A 589 -9.31 4.78 29.87
N ASP A 590 -9.81 3.53 29.83
CA ASP A 590 -9.14 2.41 30.50
C ASP A 590 -7.81 2.04 29.80
N LEU A 591 -7.64 2.48 28.56
CA LEU A 591 -6.41 2.29 27.76
C LEU A 591 -5.45 3.50 27.81
N VAL A 592 -5.88 4.60 28.44
CA VAL A 592 -5.14 5.87 28.50
C VAL A 592 -4.31 5.91 29.78
N TYR A 593 -3.00 6.04 29.61
CA TYR A 593 -2.07 6.18 30.72
C TYR A 593 -2.03 7.62 31.24
N THR A 594 -1.50 7.80 32.45
CA THR A 594 -1.24 9.13 33.00
C THR A 594 -0.15 9.90 32.24
N GLY A 595 0.80 9.19 31.60
CA GLY A 595 1.89 9.78 30.84
C GLY A 595 3.04 10.27 31.71
N ASN A 596 3.32 9.57 32.82
CA ASN A 596 4.38 9.91 33.76
C ASN A 596 5.75 9.39 33.31
N SER A 597 5.79 8.25 32.62
CA SER A 597 7.01 7.68 32.02
C SER A 597 7.00 7.88 30.50
N ASP A 598 8.17 7.80 29.87
CA ASP A 598 8.28 8.00 28.43
C ASP A 598 7.56 6.88 27.65
N GLU A 599 7.49 5.66 28.18
CA GLU A 599 6.70 4.56 27.62
C GLU A 599 5.19 4.86 27.67
N GLU A 600 4.68 5.41 28.78
CA GLU A 600 3.28 5.81 28.89
C GLU A 600 2.93 6.95 27.93
N LYS A 601 3.81 7.96 27.82
CA LYS A 601 3.65 9.07 26.89
C LYS A 601 3.62 8.57 25.45
N TYR A 602 4.53 7.66 25.10
CA TYR A 602 4.59 7.03 23.79
C TYR A 602 3.32 6.24 23.48
N ALA A 603 2.84 5.43 24.43
CA ALA A 603 1.63 4.65 24.27
C ALA A 603 0.39 5.54 24.06
N ASN A 604 0.26 6.65 24.78
CA ASN A 604 -0.82 7.62 24.60
C ASN A 604 -0.75 8.31 23.23
N ALA A 605 0.44 8.71 22.80
CA ALA A 605 0.63 9.35 21.49
C ALA A 605 0.31 8.38 20.34
N LYS A 606 0.76 7.12 20.43
CA LYS A 606 0.44 6.04 19.46
C LYS A 606 -1.07 5.78 19.39
N LEU A 607 -1.74 5.74 20.55
CA LEU A 607 -3.19 5.60 20.64
C LEU A 607 -3.90 6.78 19.95
N ALA A 608 -3.50 8.02 20.25
CA ALA A 608 -4.09 9.22 19.65
C ALA A 608 -3.97 9.23 18.13
N ILE A 609 -2.80 8.88 17.59
CA ILE A 609 -2.55 8.77 16.14
C ILE A 609 -3.47 7.72 15.52
N SER A 610 -3.58 6.55 16.14
CA SER A 610 -4.39 5.45 15.59
C SER A 610 -5.88 5.76 15.61
N ILE A 611 -6.39 6.42 16.67
CA ILE A 611 -7.77 6.91 16.74
C ILE A 611 -8.02 8.00 15.69
N ALA A 612 -7.09 8.94 15.51
CA ALA A 612 -7.20 9.98 14.48
C ALA A 612 -7.33 9.36 13.08
N ARG A 613 -6.51 8.35 12.77
CA ARG A 613 -6.58 7.61 11.50
C ARG A 613 -7.88 6.82 11.35
N LYS A 614 -8.43 6.27 12.44
CA LYS A 614 -9.77 5.62 12.48
C LYS A 614 -10.89 6.57 12.08
N LEU A 615 -10.80 7.82 12.50
CA LEU A 615 -11.74 8.88 12.11
C LEU A 615 -11.57 9.31 10.65
N GLY A 616 -10.53 8.85 9.95
CA GLY A 616 -10.23 9.25 8.58
C GLY A 616 -9.24 10.41 8.46
N ALA A 617 -8.62 10.84 9.56
CA ALA A 617 -7.62 11.90 9.52
C ALA A 617 -6.30 11.38 8.93
N LEU A 618 -5.74 12.13 7.99
CA LEU A 618 -4.42 11.85 7.42
C LEU A 618 -3.34 12.45 8.33
N ILE A 619 -2.63 11.56 9.05
CA ILE A 619 -1.65 11.90 10.07
C ILE A 619 -0.26 11.39 9.67
N TRP A 620 0.68 12.31 9.52
CA TRP A 620 2.06 12.04 9.08
C TRP A 620 3.08 11.99 10.23
N LEU A 621 2.76 12.63 11.36
CA LEU A 621 3.64 12.65 12.52
C LEU A 621 3.68 11.28 13.21
N VAL A 622 4.76 11.04 13.96
CA VAL A 622 4.99 9.83 14.77
C VAL A 622 4.80 10.14 16.26
N PRO A 623 4.64 9.13 17.15
CA PRO A 623 4.41 9.37 18.58
C PRO A 623 5.43 10.30 19.23
N GLU A 624 6.70 10.18 18.86
CA GLU A 624 7.81 10.99 19.36
C GLU A 624 7.62 12.48 19.05
N ASP A 625 6.97 12.83 17.94
CA ASP A 625 6.70 14.23 17.59
C ASP A 625 5.71 14.89 18.57
N ILE A 626 4.80 14.10 19.14
CA ILE A 626 3.91 14.56 20.22
C ILE A 626 4.69 14.64 21.52
N ASN A 627 5.45 13.60 21.87
CA ASN A 627 6.16 13.52 23.15
C ASN A 627 7.24 14.60 23.29
N GLU A 628 7.88 14.98 22.18
CA GLU A 628 8.85 16.08 22.11
C GLU A 628 8.22 17.45 21.82
N VAL A 629 6.89 17.52 21.71
CA VAL A 629 6.14 18.77 21.56
C VAL A 629 6.55 19.55 20.30
N ARG A 630 6.61 18.85 19.15
CA ARG A 630 6.87 19.47 17.84
C ARG A 630 5.66 20.26 17.38
N SER A 631 5.60 21.53 17.77
CA SER A 631 4.39 22.36 17.69
C SER A 631 3.78 22.49 16.29
N ARG A 632 4.60 22.55 15.24
CA ARG A 632 4.13 22.57 13.84
C ARG A 632 3.42 21.27 13.47
N LEU A 633 4.00 20.15 13.86
CA LEU A 633 3.44 18.82 13.60
C LEU A 633 2.16 18.61 14.42
N ILE A 634 2.15 18.99 15.70
CA ILE A 634 0.93 18.94 16.53
C ILE A 634 -0.19 19.83 15.97
N LEU A 635 0.14 21.03 15.48
CA LEU A 635 -0.83 21.89 14.79
C LEU A 635 -1.41 21.17 13.57
N SER A 636 -0.56 20.53 12.76
CA SER A 636 -1.03 19.77 11.60
C SER A 636 -1.97 18.61 11.98
N PHE A 637 -1.69 17.93 13.09
CA PHE A 637 -2.56 16.87 13.62
C PHE A 637 -3.93 17.40 14.00
N VAL A 638 -3.99 18.48 14.78
CA VAL A 638 -5.26 19.09 15.20
C VAL A 638 -6.01 19.67 14.00
N GLY A 639 -5.31 20.28 13.04
CA GLY A 639 -5.88 20.75 11.79
C GLY A 639 -6.52 19.63 10.98
N SER A 640 -5.86 18.47 10.87
CA SER A 640 -6.43 17.28 10.22
C SER A 640 -7.68 16.77 10.95
N LEU A 641 -7.72 16.79 12.29
CA LEU A 641 -8.91 16.41 13.06
C LEU A 641 -10.09 17.36 12.81
N MET A 642 -9.82 18.66 12.76
CA MET A 642 -10.84 19.66 12.49
C MET A 642 -11.41 19.50 11.08
N ALA A 643 -10.58 19.17 10.09
CA ALA A 643 -11.03 18.91 8.71
C ALA A 643 -11.91 17.66 8.60
N VAL A 644 -11.72 16.67 9.46
CA VAL A 644 -12.58 15.48 9.54
C VAL A 644 -13.91 15.80 10.23
N SER A 645 -13.91 16.70 11.22
CA SER A 645 -15.12 17.08 11.96
C SER A 645 -16.21 17.74 11.12
N GLU A 646 -15.82 18.41 10.04
CA GLU A 646 -16.72 19.25 9.23
C GLU A 646 -17.16 18.55 7.93
N LYS A 647 -16.67 17.33 7.67
CA LYS A 647 -17.18 16.43 6.62
C LYS A 647 -18.33 15.59 7.16
#